data_AF-F4QBR4-F1
#
_entry.id   AF-F4QBR4-F1
#
_cell.length_a   1.000
_cell.length_b   1.000
_cell.length_c   1.000
_cell.angle_alpha   90.00
_cell.angle_beta   90.00
_cell.angle_gamma   90.00
#
_symmetry.space_group_name_H-M   'P 1'
#
loop_
_entity.id
_entity.type
_entity.pdbx_description
1 polymer ?
#
loop_
_entity_poly.entity_id
_entity_poly.type
_entity_poly.pdbx_seq_one_letter_code
_entity_poly.pdbx_strand_id
1 'polypeptide(L)'
;MSEQQIITLFKLAATAPEANVREEASNNLKNIVKVQGGLISLLQLIDTQQDSFIKQLGAIYFKNHVKENWKKGDQVDYPIYPSDKETIKASMVELILRTQQANVKSQLIEAMNIIGEAEFPINWPSLLGDIMNKISSTTDYNTINTLLEILNTLLCKYRPLASDKQVLLELREILDTLPKPYLELFNKTGNLIKQSGANFTQEQAKSLFTSVHLQLEIFLSMSSVDLPEFFEDNLETFSTDFLYYLNYRSTNPGLINSKSDEEPSLLNQVHTSVCDIVNLYIGVYDDEFSQYLDPFVRGVWELLSQTPNEVRYDSLTYSAIKFIGSVSMSIRHSLFAEEGTLRQICSHIVAPNIKLRESDVELFEDNQTEYIRRDIEGSDSDTRRRASIELVKGLRKYYEQKVTQMLSVDINNLLAEYRANPAANWASKDSAIFLVTALAVKSDSGTATANALVPIVQFFETEIVPEITNAATTNPILLADCLKFITIFRTQLPNFEAITKLVAPCLTNPNYVIHTYAATCIDRLLTVRDPTTKQPRLSVAFVLQNVGDFLRLLIGVLGFPESRQNERVMRTVVRIVLMLIGKIDLQLTVDLLQKFTSIVVAEADNPTNHTFNHYCFEAIGSLLKSFADRPEAFTIVTPLISLVLSKDVQEFTPYTFQLLSILVENAPPQNLQTYRDLLAPLYHPNLFKNQANIPPLVRLYQAFFKKDGAFVVEKGHIEPILGVFRLLIASPINDHEGFYIVESIVENLPFALYENYMKPIFEIILERVSKHKTEKLLRCFIIFLGLVIHKLSIQKTIETINKIRVGLWADIIAKVWIVTSDKVTGKIEKKILSVAMTQMLCSSEMYTSIQDAWVHILDCQYKLLNEEEAGGASNGEAGVANEDQQEAIESAEGYVPSFAQLQFTKKPDTDPVAEISDYKTYFAQHVKPLYQQHSAQINQLLQKCQNDKQTDTTTTTTTTTIPPNLLKKNITNYEINFS
;
A
#
# COMPACT_ATOMS: atom_id res chain seq x y z
N MET A 1 40.25 -14.17 15.34
CA MET A 1 40.05 -13.73 16.74
C MET A 1 39.81 -14.96 17.60
N SER A 2 40.23 -14.95 18.87
CA SER A 2 39.87 -16.01 19.82
C SER A 2 38.42 -15.85 20.31
N GLU A 3 37.79 -16.95 20.76
CA GLU A 3 36.43 -16.95 21.32
C GLU A 3 36.25 -15.90 22.43
N GLN A 4 37.25 -15.76 23.31
CA GLN A 4 37.25 -14.77 24.40
C GLN A 4 37.23 -13.31 23.91
N GLN A 5 37.83 -13.02 22.75
CA GLN A 5 37.79 -11.69 22.16
C GLN A 5 36.38 -11.36 21.64
N ILE A 6 35.69 -12.33 21.04
CA ILE A 6 34.31 -12.16 20.55
C ILE A 6 33.34 -11.93 21.72
N ILE A 7 33.48 -12.69 22.80
CA ILE A 7 32.70 -12.53 24.03
C ILE A 7 32.88 -11.11 24.61
N THR A 8 34.12 -10.63 24.63
CA THR A 8 34.44 -9.29 25.15
C THR A 8 33.77 -8.20 24.30
N LEU A 9 33.80 -8.33 22.97
CA LEU A 9 33.14 -7.40 22.07
C LEU A 9 31.62 -7.37 22.26
N PHE A 10 30.96 -8.52 22.42
CA PHE A 10 29.53 -8.56 22.70
C PHE A 10 29.18 -7.86 24.02
N LYS A 11 29.98 -8.06 25.07
CA LYS A 11 29.78 -7.36 26.35
C LYS A 11 29.95 -5.85 26.16
N LEU A 12 31.02 -5.40 25.53
CA LEU A 12 31.27 -3.97 25.30
C LEU A 12 30.16 -3.33 24.45
N ALA A 13 29.74 -3.99 23.37
CA ALA A 13 28.67 -3.49 22.50
C ALA A 13 27.33 -3.33 23.23
N ALA A 14 27.02 -4.25 24.16
CA ALA A 14 25.74 -4.27 24.86
C ALA A 14 25.73 -3.42 26.14
N THR A 15 26.83 -3.36 26.90
CA THR A 15 26.83 -2.86 28.29
C THR A 15 27.80 -1.71 28.57
N ALA A 16 28.65 -1.31 27.61
CA ALA A 16 29.55 -0.18 27.85
C ALA A 16 28.77 1.13 28.05
N PRO A 17 29.08 1.95 29.07
CA PRO A 17 28.36 3.21 29.34
C PRO A 17 28.59 4.26 28.24
N GLU A 18 29.78 4.26 27.64
CA GLU A 18 30.21 5.21 26.61
C GLU A 18 29.72 4.79 25.20
N ALA A 19 29.04 5.71 24.49
CA ALA A 19 28.49 5.42 23.16
C ALA A 19 29.57 5.05 22.12
N ASN A 20 30.70 5.75 22.14
CA ASN A 20 31.81 5.49 21.22
C ASN A 20 32.38 4.08 21.36
N VAL A 21 32.47 3.57 22.60
CA VAL A 21 32.97 2.20 22.87
C VAL A 21 31.97 1.15 22.38
N ARG A 22 30.66 1.39 22.53
CA ARG A 22 29.63 0.50 21.97
C ARG A 22 29.70 0.46 20.44
N GLU A 23 29.86 1.62 19.81
CA GLU A 23 29.95 1.73 18.36
C GLU A 23 31.23 1.07 17.81
N GLU A 24 32.37 1.29 18.45
CA GLU A 24 33.63 0.65 18.09
C GLU A 24 33.54 -0.88 18.24
N ALA A 25 32.99 -1.38 19.35
CA ALA A 25 32.77 -2.80 19.56
C ALA A 25 31.83 -3.41 18.50
N SER A 26 30.78 -2.68 18.12
CA SER A 26 29.83 -3.08 17.07
C SER A 26 30.48 -3.12 15.69
N ASN A 27 31.32 -2.14 15.36
CA ASN A 27 32.09 -2.12 14.11
C ASN A 27 33.12 -3.26 14.06
N ASN A 28 33.73 -3.60 15.20
CA ASN A 28 34.62 -4.74 15.30
C ASN A 28 33.87 -6.08 15.11
N LEU A 29 32.67 -6.24 15.67
CA LEU A 29 31.82 -7.41 15.39
C LEU A 29 31.46 -7.51 13.90
N LYS A 30 31.18 -6.39 13.24
CA LYS A 30 30.94 -6.34 11.79
C LYS A 30 32.15 -6.83 10.99
N ASN A 31 33.37 -6.50 11.41
CA ASN A 31 34.59 -6.98 10.75
C ASN A 31 34.81 -8.50 10.89
N ILE A 32 34.27 -9.14 11.93
CA ILE A 32 34.38 -10.60 12.10
C ILE A 32 33.58 -11.33 11.03
N VAL A 33 32.33 -10.90 10.82
CA VAL A 33 31.44 -11.53 9.83
C VAL A 33 31.80 -11.19 8.37
N LYS A 34 32.71 -10.23 8.13
CA LYS A 34 33.30 -10.01 6.80
C LYS A 34 34.20 -11.14 6.33
N VAL A 35 34.78 -11.91 7.25
CA VAL A 35 35.74 -12.96 6.91
C VAL A 35 35.00 -14.29 6.74
N GLN A 36 35.40 -15.07 5.75
CA GLN A 36 34.89 -16.43 5.54
C GLN A 36 35.05 -17.27 6.82
N GLY A 37 33.99 -17.95 7.24
CA GLY A 37 33.92 -18.71 8.50
C GLY A 37 33.66 -17.86 9.75
N GLY A 38 33.59 -16.53 9.61
CA GLY A 38 33.29 -15.62 10.72
C GLY A 38 31.89 -15.84 11.30
N LEU A 39 30.90 -16.03 10.42
CA LEU A 39 29.52 -16.30 10.83
C LEU A 39 29.38 -17.71 11.46
N ILE A 40 30.15 -18.68 10.98
CA ILE A 40 30.22 -20.03 11.58
C ILE A 40 30.80 -19.99 12.99
N SER A 41 31.83 -19.16 13.20
CA SER A 41 32.43 -18.97 14.53
C SER A 41 31.43 -18.40 15.54
N LEU A 42 30.48 -17.57 15.08
CA LEU A 42 29.38 -17.07 15.92
C LEU A 42 28.38 -18.17 16.26
N LEU A 43 28.03 -19.05 15.32
CA LEU A 43 27.16 -20.20 15.61
C LEU A 43 27.80 -21.16 16.61
N GLN A 44 29.11 -21.43 16.48
CA GLN A 44 29.85 -22.25 17.44
C GLN A 44 29.83 -21.64 18.85
N LEU A 45 29.93 -20.31 18.97
CA LEU A 45 29.82 -19.61 20.25
C LEU A 45 28.45 -19.81 20.92
N ILE A 46 27.38 -19.96 20.15
CA ILE A 46 26.03 -20.22 20.67
C ILE A 46 25.94 -21.68 21.18
N ASP A 47 26.64 -22.61 20.54
CA ASP A 47 26.66 -24.05 20.86
C ASP A 47 27.57 -24.38 22.08
N THR A 48 28.58 -23.56 22.40
CA THR A 48 29.49 -23.79 23.54
C THR A 48 28.83 -23.54 24.91
N GLN A 49 29.40 -24.06 26.00
CA GLN A 49 28.90 -23.80 27.37
C GLN A 49 29.30 -22.41 27.88
N GLN A 50 28.64 -21.37 27.33
CA GLN A 50 28.83 -19.97 27.67
C GLN A 50 27.64 -19.39 28.47
N ASP A 51 27.84 -18.20 29.01
CA ASP A 51 26.79 -17.40 29.68
C ASP A 51 25.56 -17.22 28.78
N SER A 52 24.37 -17.42 29.36
CA SER A 52 23.05 -17.25 28.72
C SER A 52 22.91 -15.90 28.02
N PHE A 53 23.42 -14.83 28.66
CA PHE A 53 23.38 -13.49 28.09
C PHE A 53 24.16 -13.38 26.77
N ILE A 54 25.34 -14.02 26.69
CA ILE A 54 26.19 -14.00 25.50
C ILE A 54 25.59 -14.83 24.37
N LYS A 55 24.98 -15.97 24.70
CA LYS A 55 24.27 -16.80 23.71
C LYS A 55 23.11 -16.02 23.08
N GLN A 56 22.36 -15.27 23.88
CA GLN A 56 21.26 -14.43 23.37
C GLN A 56 21.77 -13.32 22.46
N LEU A 57 22.83 -12.59 22.85
CA LEU A 57 23.43 -11.56 22.00
C LEU A 57 23.96 -12.13 20.68
N GLY A 58 24.64 -13.28 20.74
CA GLY A 58 25.15 -13.98 19.57
C GLY A 58 24.03 -14.38 18.60
N ALA A 59 22.93 -14.94 19.11
CA ALA A 59 21.78 -15.33 18.30
C ALA A 59 21.05 -14.13 17.67
N ILE A 60 20.89 -13.03 18.41
CA ILE A 60 20.31 -11.78 17.87
C ILE A 60 21.19 -11.23 16.73
N TYR A 61 22.50 -11.19 16.94
CA TYR A 61 23.44 -10.70 15.95
C TYR A 61 23.45 -11.59 14.70
N PHE A 62 23.48 -12.91 14.87
CA PHE A 62 23.39 -13.89 13.79
C PHE A 62 22.13 -13.66 12.95
N LYS A 63 20.95 -13.60 13.60
CA LYS A 63 19.66 -13.35 12.93
C LYS A 63 19.68 -12.04 12.13
N ASN A 64 20.13 -10.93 12.73
CA ASN A 64 20.15 -9.63 12.06
C ASN A 64 21.09 -9.64 10.85
N HIS A 65 22.25 -10.28 10.98
CA HIS A 65 23.20 -10.39 9.87
C HIS A 65 22.65 -11.25 8.71
N VAL A 66 21.96 -12.35 9.01
CA VAL A 66 21.25 -13.17 8.02
C VAL A 66 20.14 -12.35 7.34
N LYS A 67 19.32 -11.62 8.11
CA LYS A 67 18.26 -10.74 7.58
C LYS A 67 18.77 -9.73 6.57
N GLU A 68 19.89 -9.10 6.86
CA GLU A 68 20.44 -8.03 6.04
C GLU A 68 21.15 -8.54 4.77
N ASN A 69 21.80 -9.71 4.84
CA ASN A 69 22.82 -10.11 3.86
C ASN A 69 22.54 -11.44 3.13
N TRP A 70 21.59 -12.28 3.58
CA TRP A 70 21.38 -13.61 2.96
C TRP A 70 20.89 -13.54 1.51
N LYS A 71 19.91 -12.67 1.22
CA LYS A 71 19.28 -12.51 -0.11
C LYS A 71 20.05 -11.56 -1.06
N LYS A 72 20.96 -10.71 -0.54
CA LYS A 72 21.61 -9.63 -1.30
C LYS A 72 22.88 -10.03 -2.08
N GLY A 73 23.32 -11.28 -1.98
CA GLY A 73 24.44 -11.83 -2.74
C GLY A 73 25.79 -11.12 -2.46
N ASP A 74 26.69 -11.11 -3.45
CA ASP A 74 28.07 -10.57 -3.34
C ASP A 74 28.16 -9.04 -3.49
N GLN A 75 27.03 -8.33 -3.62
CA GLN A 75 26.99 -6.89 -3.93
C GLN A 75 26.85 -5.98 -2.69
N VAL A 76 27.04 -6.53 -1.49
CA VAL A 76 26.94 -5.83 -0.19
C VAL A 76 28.29 -5.80 0.51
N ASP A 77 28.51 -4.81 1.37
CA ASP A 77 29.75 -4.63 2.15
C ASP A 77 30.10 -5.81 3.09
N TYR A 78 29.15 -6.73 3.34
CA TYR A 78 29.27 -7.85 4.27
C TYR A 78 28.59 -9.13 3.72
N PRO A 79 29.14 -9.77 2.68
CA PRO A 79 28.51 -10.93 2.04
C PRO A 79 28.67 -12.21 2.89
N ILE A 80 27.65 -13.09 2.86
CA ILE A 80 27.73 -14.43 3.44
C ILE A 80 28.25 -15.38 2.36
N TYR A 81 29.45 -15.94 2.58
CA TYR A 81 30.11 -16.80 1.62
C TYR A 81 29.29 -18.07 1.33
N PRO A 82 29.26 -18.58 0.07
CA PRO A 82 28.51 -19.79 -0.28
C PRO A 82 28.85 -21.02 0.56
N SER A 83 30.12 -21.21 0.94
CA SER A 83 30.55 -22.31 1.81
C SER A 83 30.03 -22.19 3.24
N ASP A 84 29.93 -20.96 3.75
CA ASP A 84 29.32 -20.69 5.06
C ASP A 84 27.81 -20.95 4.99
N LYS A 85 27.13 -20.55 3.90
CA LYS A 85 25.70 -20.86 3.70
C LYS A 85 25.42 -22.36 3.80
N GLU A 86 26.19 -23.19 3.09
CA GLU A 86 26.02 -24.65 3.14
C GLU A 86 26.29 -25.23 4.54
N THR A 87 27.32 -24.72 5.24
CA THR A 87 27.64 -25.16 6.60
C THR A 87 26.55 -24.77 7.61
N ILE A 88 25.98 -23.57 7.47
CA ILE A 88 24.85 -23.09 8.28
C ILE A 88 23.64 -24.00 8.03
N LYS A 89 23.27 -24.23 6.76
CA LYS A 89 22.17 -25.12 6.39
C LYS A 89 22.35 -26.52 7.03
N ALA A 90 23.53 -27.11 6.91
CA ALA A 90 23.79 -28.45 7.44
C ALA A 90 23.71 -28.57 8.97
N SER A 91 23.95 -27.49 9.72
CA SER A 91 24.06 -27.54 11.19
C SER A 91 22.89 -26.91 11.96
N MET A 92 22.06 -26.09 11.30
CA MET A 92 21.05 -25.25 11.96
C MET A 92 20.01 -26.05 12.75
N VAL A 93 19.44 -27.10 12.17
CA VAL A 93 18.41 -27.92 12.84
C VAL A 93 18.97 -28.56 14.11
N GLU A 94 20.19 -29.11 14.06
CA GLU A 94 20.80 -29.73 15.22
C GLU A 94 21.14 -28.72 16.32
N LEU A 95 21.60 -27.53 15.94
CA LEU A 95 21.85 -26.44 16.88
C LEU A 95 20.58 -26.03 17.63
N ILE A 96 19.45 -25.90 16.91
CA ILE A 96 18.15 -25.58 17.53
C ILE A 96 17.73 -26.68 18.51
N LEU A 97 17.90 -27.95 18.14
CA LEU A 97 17.56 -29.09 19.01
C LEU A 97 18.43 -29.18 20.27
N ARG A 98 19.72 -28.83 20.18
CA ARG A 98 20.63 -28.78 21.34
C ARG A 98 20.37 -27.58 22.25
N THR A 99 19.73 -26.53 21.74
CA THR A 99 19.51 -25.28 22.48
C THR A 99 18.35 -25.39 23.47
N GLN A 100 18.67 -25.42 24.77
CA GLN A 100 17.68 -25.51 25.86
C GLN A 100 17.04 -24.16 26.24
N GLN A 101 17.72 -23.05 25.94
CA GLN A 101 17.28 -21.70 26.33
C GLN A 101 16.23 -21.16 25.35
N ALA A 102 14.99 -20.96 25.81
CA ALA A 102 13.86 -20.57 24.96
C ALA A 102 14.07 -19.25 24.19
N ASN A 103 14.65 -18.24 24.86
CA ASN A 103 15.00 -16.95 24.24
C ASN A 103 16.04 -17.10 23.12
N VAL A 104 17.05 -17.95 23.27
CA VAL A 104 18.05 -18.21 22.23
C VAL A 104 17.44 -19.03 21.09
N LYS A 105 16.68 -20.07 21.43
CA LYS A 105 16.01 -20.95 20.50
C LYS A 105 15.06 -20.19 19.56
N SER A 106 14.25 -19.28 20.10
CA SER A 106 13.35 -18.43 19.29
C SER A 106 14.10 -17.57 18.27
N GLN A 107 15.25 -16.99 18.63
CA GLN A 107 16.07 -16.20 17.69
C GLN A 107 16.67 -17.07 16.57
N LEU A 108 17.04 -18.32 16.90
CA LEU A 108 17.54 -19.27 15.90
C LEU A 108 16.42 -19.74 14.96
N ILE A 109 15.22 -20.03 15.47
CA ILE A 109 14.06 -20.38 14.64
C ILE A 109 13.70 -19.22 13.70
N GLU A 110 13.75 -17.98 14.18
CA GLU A 110 13.52 -16.81 13.32
C GLU A 110 14.62 -16.65 12.25
N ALA A 111 15.88 -16.89 12.59
CA ALA A 111 16.95 -16.91 11.59
C ALA A 111 16.76 -18.03 10.56
N MET A 112 16.28 -19.21 11.00
CA MET A 112 15.92 -20.33 10.13
C MET A 112 14.77 -19.95 9.18
N ASN A 113 13.78 -19.20 9.66
CA ASN A 113 12.69 -18.68 8.83
C ASN A 113 13.22 -17.82 7.68
N ILE A 114 14.09 -16.84 7.99
CA ILE A 114 14.68 -15.93 7.00
C ILE A 114 15.49 -16.70 5.93
N ILE A 115 16.24 -17.73 6.35
CA ILE A 115 16.97 -18.61 5.43
C ILE A 115 15.97 -19.42 4.58
N GLY A 116 14.94 -19.97 5.23
CA GLY A 116 13.87 -20.75 4.58
C GLY A 116 13.11 -19.96 3.53
N GLU A 117 12.83 -18.67 3.75
CA GLU A 117 12.21 -17.81 2.74
C GLU A 117 13.06 -17.67 1.47
N ALA A 118 14.39 -17.76 1.58
CA ALA A 118 15.31 -17.61 0.46
C ALA A 118 15.63 -18.93 -0.22
N GLU A 119 15.68 -20.03 0.53
CA GLU A 119 16.27 -21.29 0.07
C GLU A 119 15.28 -22.47 0.05
N PHE A 120 14.26 -22.49 0.92
CA PHE A 120 13.33 -23.62 1.04
C PHE A 120 12.09 -23.43 0.15
N PRO A 121 11.62 -24.47 -0.56
CA PRO A 121 12.12 -25.85 -0.60
C PRO A 121 13.17 -26.14 -1.68
N ILE A 122 13.22 -25.34 -2.75
CA ILE A 122 13.93 -25.70 -4.00
C ILE A 122 15.46 -25.72 -3.85
N ASN A 123 16.05 -24.74 -3.16
CA ASN A 123 17.51 -24.63 -2.97
C ASN A 123 17.99 -25.28 -1.66
N TRP A 124 17.08 -25.92 -0.93
CA TRP A 124 17.37 -26.69 0.26
C TRP A 124 16.51 -27.97 0.35
N PRO A 125 16.63 -28.89 -0.64
CA PRO A 125 15.73 -30.03 -0.76
C PRO A 125 15.88 -31.08 0.35
N SER A 126 17.05 -31.16 1.03
CA SER A 126 17.26 -32.16 2.08
C SER A 126 16.51 -31.87 3.38
N LEU A 127 16.19 -30.60 3.64
CA LEU A 127 15.69 -30.13 4.94
C LEU A 127 14.45 -30.89 5.41
N LEU A 128 13.47 -31.05 4.51
CA LEU A 128 12.21 -31.72 4.82
C LEU A 128 12.43 -33.19 5.19
N GLY A 129 13.24 -33.90 4.39
CA GLY A 129 13.62 -35.28 4.67
C GLY A 129 14.37 -35.42 6.00
N ASP A 130 15.30 -34.51 6.29
CA ASP A 130 16.07 -34.51 7.54
C ASP A 130 15.15 -34.31 8.76
N ILE A 131 14.19 -33.38 8.68
CA ILE A 131 13.19 -33.16 9.73
C ILE A 131 12.33 -34.40 9.93
N MET A 132 11.77 -34.98 8.86
CA MET A 132 10.88 -36.14 8.98
C MET A 132 11.61 -37.39 9.48
N ASN A 133 12.86 -37.61 9.08
CA ASN A 133 13.68 -38.71 9.60
C ASN A 133 13.96 -38.55 11.11
N LYS A 134 14.20 -37.31 11.58
CA LYS A 134 14.38 -37.04 13.02
C LYS A 134 13.08 -37.22 13.80
N ILE A 135 11.93 -36.84 13.25
CA ILE A 135 10.61 -37.08 13.86
C ILE A 135 10.35 -38.58 14.00
N SER A 136 10.58 -39.36 12.95
CA SER A 136 10.33 -40.81 12.93
C SER A 136 11.25 -41.60 13.87
N SER A 137 12.45 -41.08 14.17
CA SER A 137 13.44 -41.76 15.01
C SER A 137 13.33 -41.47 16.51
N THR A 138 12.47 -40.54 16.93
CA THR A 138 12.29 -40.18 18.35
C THR A 138 10.89 -40.50 18.87
N THR A 139 10.79 -40.70 20.19
CA THR A 139 9.52 -40.78 20.93
C THR A 139 9.36 -39.63 21.92
N ASP A 140 10.36 -38.74 22.03
CA ASP A 140 10.31 -37.55 22.89
C ASP A 140 9.53 -36.42 22.20
N TYR A 141 8.37 -36.09 22.78
CA TYR A 141 7.51 -35.04 22.25
C TYR A 141 8.10 -33.63 22.38
N ASN A 142 9.07 -33.38 23.26
CA ASN A 142 9.73 -32.07 23.29
C ASN A 142 10.59 -31.86 22.03
N THR A 143 11.31 -32.90 21.62
CA THR A 143 12.05 -32.93 20.36
C THR A 143 11.10 -32.84 19.16
N ILE A 144 10.00 -33.61 19.15
CA ILE A 144 9.00 -33.57 18.07
C ILE A 144 8.38 -32.17 17.95
N ASN A 145 7.96 -31.56 19.06
CA ASN A 145 7.37 -30.22 19.07
C ASN A 145 8.35 -29.17 18.52
N THR A 146 9.64 -29.29 18.82
CA THR A 146 10.65 -28.40 18.25
C THR A 146 10.77 -28.54 16.74
N LEU A 147 10.72 -29.76 16.22
CA LEU A 147 10.78 -30.03 14.78
C LEU A 147 9.52 -29.53 14.06
N LEU A 148 8.35 -29.72 14.68
CA LEU A 148 7.09 -29.18 14.18
C LEU A 148 7.04 -27.65 14.24
N GLU A 149 7.65 -27.02 15.25
CA GLU A 149 7.77 -25.56 15.35
C GLU A 149 8.61 -24.99 14.19
N ILE A 150 9.73 -25.63 13.86
CA ILE A 150 10.54 -25.29 12.68
C ILE A 150 9.70 -25.46 11.40
N LEU A 151 9.03 -26.60 11.25
CA LEU A 151 8.23 -26.88 10.05
C LEU A 151 7.07 -25.90 9.88
N ASN A 152 6.34 -25.60 10.95
CA ASN A 152 5.27 -24.61 10.94
C ASN A 152 5.78 -23.23 10.53
N THR A 153 6.93 -22.80 11.07
CA THR A 153 7.56 -21.53 10.73
C THR A 153 7.91 -21.43 9.23
N LEU A 154 8.37 -22.52 8.62
CA LEU A 154 8.71 -22.56 7.19
C LEU A 154 7.47 -22.56 6.28
N LEU A 155 6.35 -23.11 6.75
CA LEU A 155 5.13 -23.30 5.96
C LEU A 155 4.10 -22.18 6.15
N CYS A 156 4.07 -21.49 7.29
CA CYS A 156 3.06 -20.47 7.56
C CYS A 156 3.11 -19.31 6.56
N LYS A 157 4.25 -19.09 5.88
CA LYS A 157 4.41 -18.13 4.79
C LYS A 157 3.43 -18.35 3.63
N TYR A 158 2.90 -19.57 3.44
CA TYR A 158 1.97 -19.88 2.35
C TYR A 158 0.52 -19.46 2.64
N ARG A 159 0.15 -19.19 3.89
CA ARG A 159 -1.23 -18.83 4.26
C ARG A 159 -1.79 -17.59 3.56
N PRO A 160 -1.05 -16.45 3.48
CA PRO A 160 -1.56 -15.25 2.81
C PRO A 160 -1.27 -15.22 1.29
N LEU A 161 -0.59 -16.24 0.73
CA LEU A 161 -0.14 -16.20 -0.66
C LEU A 161 -1.26 -16.63 -1.61
N ALA A 162 -1.38 -15.91 -2.72
CA ALA A 162 -2.21 -16.33 -3.84
C ALA A 162 -1.54 -17.47 -4.62
N SER A 163 -2.35 -18.21 -5.38
CA SER A 163 -1.86 -19.24 -6.31
C SER A 163 -1.06 -18.61 -7.45
N ASP A 164 0.26 -18.62 -7.31
CA ASP A 164 1.24 -18.26 -8.35
C ASP A 164 2.04 -19.50 -8.78
N LYS A 165 2.54 -19.50 -10.02
CA LYS A 165 3.34 -20.59 -10.58
C LYS A 165 4.53 -20.95 -9.69
N GLN A 166 5.23 -19.96 -9.11
CA GLN A 166 6.36 -20.24 -8.23
C GLN A 166 5.89 -20.93 -6.93
N VAL A 167 4.82 -20.43 -6.32
CA VAL A 167 4.24 -20.99 -5.09
C VAL A 167 3.78 -22.43 -5.30
N LEU A 168 3.10 -22.71 -6.42
CA LEU A 168 2.64 -24.06 -6.76
C LEU A 168 3.79 -25.04 -6.99
N LEU A 169 4.91 -24.59 -7.57
CA LEU A 169 6.10 -25.42 -7.74
C LEU A 169 6.74 -25.77 -6.38
N GLU A 170 6.84 -24.79 -5.48
CA GLU A 170 7.35 -25.02 -4.13
C GLU A 170 6.45 -25.98 -3.34
N LEU A 171 5.13 -25.75 -3.36
CA LEU A 171 4.18 -26.61 -2.66
C LEU A 171 4.19 -28.03 -3.20
N ARG A 172 4.37 -28.25 -4.51
CA ARG A 172 4.50 -29.59 -5.07
C ARG A 172 5.64 -30.38 -4.42
N GLU A 173 6.83 -29.80 -4.34
CA GLU A 173 7.99 -30.47 -3.71
C GLU A 173 7.72 -30.85 -2.25
N ILE A 174 7.00 -29.99 -1.53
CA ILE A 174 6.62 -30.23 -0.13
C ILE A 174 5.57 -31.35 -0.05
N LEU A 175 4.53 -31.27 -0.88
CA LEU A 175 3.38 -32.19 -0.88
C LEU A 175 3.73 -33.58 -1.42
N ASP A 176 4.80 -33.72 -2.22
CA ASP A 176 5.30 -35.03 -2.66
C ASP A 176 5.93 -35.84 -1.51
N THR A 177 6.39 -35.17 -0.44
CA THR A 177 7.18 -35.80 0.63
C THR A 177 6.51 -35.76 2.02
N LEU A 178 5.88 -34.65 2.38
CA LEU A 178 5.41 -34.39 3.76
C LEU A 178 4.07 -35.05 4.15
N PRO A 179 3.02 -35.09 3.31
CA PRO A 179 1.66 -35.45 3.76
C PRO A 179 1.52 -36.81 4.43
N LYS A 180 2.19 -37.83 3.88
CA LYS A 180 2.13 -39.20 4.42
C LYS A 180 2.77 -39.32 5.82
N PRO A 181 4.05 -38.98 6.02
CA PRO A 181 4.65 -39.07 7.36
C PRO A 181 4.03 -38.08 8.36
N TYR A 182 3.45 -36.97 7.87
CA TYR A 182 2.61 -36.08 8.68
C TYR A 182 1.36 -36.80 9.24
N LEU A 183 0.57 -37.46 8.39
CA LEU A 183 -0.63 -38.18 8.82
C LEU A 183 -0.30 -39.35 9.76
N GLU A 184 0.81 -40.06 9.53
CA GLU A 184 1.29 -41.12 10.44
C GLU A 184 1.59 -40.57 11.84
N LEU A 185 2.25 -39.40 11.94
CA LEU A 185 2.50 -38.73 13.21
C LEU A 185 1.20 -38.26 13.87
N PHE A 186 0.28 -37.69 13.10
CA PHE A 186 -1.00 -37.18 13.60
C PHE A 186 -1.83 -38.31 14.23
N ASN A 187 -1.95 -39.43 13.52
CA ASN A 187 -2.61 -40.64 14.01
C ASN A 187 -1.92 -41.22 15.25
N LYS A 188 -0.58 -41.29 15.25
CA LYS A 188 0.20 -41.77 16.41
C LYS A 188 -0.05 -40.90 17.64
N THR A 189 -0.03 -39.58 17.48
CA THR A 189 -0.27 -38.61 18.55
C THR A 189 -1.70 -38.73 19.08
N GLY A 190 -2.70 -38.76 18.19
CA GLY A 190 -4.10 -38.93 18.55
C GLY A 190 -4.39 -40.25 19.26
N ASN A 191 -3.77 -41.35 18.83
CA ASN A 191 -3.90 -42.65 19.49
C ASN A 191 -3.32 -42.64 20.91
N LEU A 192 -2.16 -42.02 21.12
CA LEU A 192 -1.59 -41.86 22.46
C LEU A 192 -2.50 -41.02 23.36
N ILE A 193 -3.12 -39.97 22.82
CA ILE A 193 -4.07 -39.15 23.55
C ILE A 193 -5.30 -39.98 23.96
N LYS A 194 -5.92 -40.68 22.99
CA LYS A 194 -7.12 -41.51 23.20
C LYS A 194 -6.85 -42.66 24.19
N GLN A 195 -5.68 -43.30 24.12
CA GLN A 195 -5.29 -44.40 25.03
C GLN A 195 -5.02 -43.94 26.45
N SER A 196 -4.44 -42.74 26.62
CA SER A 196 -4.11 -42.21 27.95
C SER A 196 -5.35 -41.73 28.71
N GLY A 197 -6.43 -41.36 28.00
CA GLY A 197 -7.71 -40.97 28.60
C GLY A 197 -7.58 -39.79 29.56
N ALA A 198 -8.12 -39.88 30.77
CA ALA A 198 -8.01 -38.82 31.79
C ALA A 198 -6.69 -38.87 32.60
N ASN A 199 -5.79 -39.82 32.34
CA ASN A 199 -4.63 -40.11 33.20
C ASN A 199 -3.33 -39.37 32.81
N PHE A 200 -3.40 -38.31 32.01
CA PHE A 200 -2.20 -37.56 31.64
C PHE A 200 -1.54 -36.88 32.84
N THR A 201 -0.22 -36.90 32.91
CA THR A 201 0.49 -35.88 33.69
C THR A 201 0.33 -34.50 33.02
N GLN A 202 0.47 -33.43 33.80
CA GLN A 202 0.40 -32.06 33.26
C GLN A 202 1.39 -31.84 32.10
N GLU A 203 2.62 -32.35 32.24
CA GLU A 203 3.67 -32.22 31.23
C GLU A 203 3.40 -33.06 29.98
N GLN A 204 2.86 -34.28 30.15
CA GLN A 204 2.48 -35.14 29.03
C GLN A 204 1.29 -34.57 28.24
N ALA A 205 0.27 -34.05 28.93
CA ALA A 205 -0.85 -33.39 28.28
C ALA A 205 -0.37 -32.20 27.46
N LYS A 206 0.46 -31.34 28.08
CA LYS A 206 1.02 -30.16 27.42
C LYS A 206 1.84 -30.55 26.18
N SER A 207 2.76 -31.51 26.30
CA SER A 207 3.62 -31.89 25.17
C SER A 207 2.84 -32.51 24.00
N LEU A 208 1.85 -33.37 24.27
CA LEU A 208 1.01 -33.99 23.23
C LEU A 208 0.10 -32.96 22.55
N PHE A 209 -0.58 -32.09 23.30
CA PHE A 209 -1.47 -31.08 22.72
C PHE A 209 -0.71 -29.97 22.00
N THR A 210 0.51 -29.61 22.42
CA THR A 210 1.38 -28.74 21.63
C THR A 210 1.69 -29.37 20.28
N SER A 211 1.93 -30.68 20.23
CA SER A 211 2.15 -31.41 18.97
C SER A 211 0.92 -31.37 18.07
N VAL A 212 -0.27 -31.59 18.64
CA VAL A 212 -1.53 -31.51 17.90
C VAL A 212 -1.76 -30.09 17.35
N HIS A 213 -1.58 -29.06 18.18
CA HIS A 213 -1.73 -27.67 17.75
C HIS A 213 -0.81 -27.34 16.56
N LEU A 214 0.50 -27.65 16.67
CA LEU A 214 1.44 -27.41 15.57
C LEU A 214 1.09 -28.20 14.32
N GLN A 215 0.59 -29.43 14.46
CA GLN A 215 0.14 -30.23 13.32
C GLN A 215 -1.08 -29.60 12.63
N LEU A 216 -2.07 -29.13 13.39
CA LEU A 216 -3.22 -28.39 12.82
C LEU A 216 -2.78 -27.12 12.08
N GLU A 217 -1.85 -26.35 12.64
CA GLU A 217 -1.29 -25.15 12.01
C GLU A 217 -0.52 -25.47 10.70
N ILE A 218 0.19 -26.60 10.67
CA ILE A 218 0.87 -27.11 9.48
C ILE A 218 -0.15 -27.57 8.42
N PHE A 219 -1.20 -28.29 8.83
CA PHE A 219 -2.29 -28.71 7.95
C PHE A 219 -2.93 -27.50 7.27
N LEU A 220 -3.30 -26.49 8.06
CA LEU A 220 -3.86 -25.23 7.55
C LEU A 220 -2.94 -24.60 6.50
N SER A 221 -1.64 -24.53 6.78
CA SER A 221 -0.64 -23.93 5.88
C SER A 221 -0.51 -24.71 4.56
N MET A 222 -0.53 -26.05 4.61
CA MET A 222 -0.48 -26.90 3.41
C MET A 222 -1.75 -26.82 2.55
N SER A 223 -2.90 -26.52 3.16
CA SER A 223 -4.18 -26.37 2.44
C SER A 223 -4.52 -24.93 2.04
N SER A 224 -3.70 -23.93 2.36
CA SER A 224 -4.12 -22.53 2.22
C SER A 224 -4.15 -22.02 0.77
N VAL A 225 -3.34 -22.61 -0.11
CA VAL A 225 -3.22 -22.17 -1.52
C VAL A 225 -4.14 -22.99 -2.42
N ASP A 226 -4.15 -24.31 -2.21
CA ASP A 226 -4.99 -25.28 -2.91
C ASP A 226 -5.18 -26.52 -2.03
N LEU A 227 -6.21 -27.33 -2.32
CA LEU A 227 -6.46 -28.57 -1.60
C LEU A 227 -5.50 -29.66 -2.13
N PRO A 228 -4.59 -30.21 -1.30
CA PRO A 228 -3.74 -31.31 -1.75
C PRO A 228 -4.54 -32.59 -2.00
N GLU A 229 -4.27 -33.31 -3.09
CA GLU A 229 -4.92 -34.59 -3.42
C GLU A 229 -4.85 -35.60 -2.26
N PHE A 230 -3.69 -35.71 -1.60
CA PHE A 230 -3.55 -36.57 -0.42
C PHE A 230 -4.49 -36.18 0.73
N PHE A 231 -4.80 -34.90 0.88
CA PHE A 231 -5.69 -34.43 1.95
C PHE A 231 -7.15 -34.69 1.59
N GLU A 232 -7.52 -34.50 0.32
CA GLU A 232 -8.83 -34.86 -0.22
C GLU A 232 -9.11 -36.36 -0.03
N ASP A 233 -8.17 -37.22 -0.42
CA ASP A 233 -8.27 -38.69 -0.30
C ASP A 233 -8.42 -39.16 1.15
N ASN A 234 -7.88 -38.41 2.12
CA ASN A 234 -7.87 -38.77 3.54
C ASN A 234 -8.79 -37.88 4.38
N LEU A 235 -9.67 -37.09 3.75
CA LEU A 235 -10.45 -36.04 4.41
C LEU A 235 -11.40 -36.60 5.48
N GLU A 236 -11.92 -37.82 5.31
CA GLU A 236 -12.75 -38.50 6.32
C GLU A 236 -11.97 -38.72 7.63
N THR A 237 -10.72 -39.15 7.53
CA THR A 237 -9.86 -39.41 8.69
C THR A 237 -9.56 -38.10 9.40
N PHE A 238 -9.13 -37.08 8.65
CA PHE A 238 -8.86 -35.74 9.19
C PHE A 238 -10.08 -35.13 9.86
N SER A 239 -11.23 -35.14 9.19
CA SER A 239 -12.49 -34.58 9.71
C SER A 239 -12.93 -35.26 11.01
N THR A 240 -12.76 -36.58 11.11
CA THR A 240 -13.08 -37.34 12.32
C THR A 240 -12.21 -36.90 13.51
N ASP A 241 -10.91 -36.73 13.29
CA ASP A 241 -9.98 -36.31 14.34
C ASP A 241 -10.13 -34.82 14.69
N PHE A 242 -10.35 -33.94 13.72
CA PHE A 242 -10.64 -32.52 13.96
C PHE A 242 -11.89 -32.37 14.83
N LEU A 243 -12.95 -33.12 14.54
CA LEU A 243 -14.16 -33.13 15.35
C LEU A 243 -13.91 -33.66 16.77
N TYR A 244 -13.05 -34.68 16.91
CA TYR A 244 -12.63 -35.17 18.23
C TYR A 244 -11.95 -34.06 19.05
N TYR A 245 -11.00 -33.32 18.46
CA TYR A 245 -10.30 -32.24 19.16
C TYR A 245 -11.21 -31.04 19.46
N LEU A 246 -12.12 -30.68 18.55
CA LEU A 246 -13.11 -29.62 18.77
C LEU A 246 -14.01 -29.93 19.98
N ASN A 247 -14.46 -31.18 20.09
CA ASN A 247 -15.34 -31.63 21.16
C ASN A 247 -14.59 -32.03 22.43
N TYR A 248 -13.25 -32.02 22.41
CA TYR A 248 -12.44 -32.38 23.57
C TYR A 248 -12.63 -31.34 24.69
N ARG A 249 -12.82 -31.84 25.92
CA ARG A 249 -12.91 -31.04 27.15
C ARG A 249 -12.00 -31.66 28.20
N SER A 250 -11.33 -30.84 29.00
CA SER A 250 -10.41 -31.30 30.04
C SER A 250 -10.36 -30.34 31.21
N THR A 251 -10.03 -30.88 32.38
CA THR A 251 -9.72 -30.09 33.59
C THR A 251 -8.21 -30.08 33.88
N ASN A 252 -7.38 -30.61 32.99
CA ASN A 252 -5.94 -30.69 33.20
C ASN A 252 -5.31 -29.28 33.14
N PRO A 253 -4.63 -28.82 34.22
CA PRO A 253 -4.03 -27.49 34.25
C PRO A 253 -3.06 -27.19 33.10
N GLY A 254 -2.40 -28.21 32.55
CA GLY A 254 -1.48 -28.06 31.41
C GLY A 254 -2.19 -27.69 30.09
N LEU A 255 -3.50 -27.86 30.02
CA LEU A 255 -4.34 -27.57 28.85
C LEU A 255 -5.21 -26.33 29.05
N ILE A 256 -5.74 -26.12 30.26
CA ILE A 256 -6.71 -25.05 30.55
C ILE A 256 -6.11 -23.79 31.15
N ASN A 257 -4.93 -23.87 31.78
CA ASN A 257 -4.32 -22.67 32.35
C ASN A 257 -3.67 -21.84 31.24
N SER A 258 -4.02 -20.56 31.20
CA SER A 258 -3.35 -19.56 30.39
C SER A 258 -2.04 -19.09 31.05
N LYS A 259 -1.12 -18.51 30.26
CA LYS A 259 0.08 -17.87 30.80
C LYS A 259 -0.20 -16.50 31.41
N SER A 260 -1.22 -15.81 30.92
CA SER A 260 -1.74 -14.52 31.39
C SER A 260 -3.25 -14.47 31.22
N ASP A 261 -3.91 -13.39 31.66
CA ASP A 261 -5.36 -13.21 31.46
C ASP A 261 -5.73 -12.87 30.00
N GLU A 262 -4.74 -12.57 29.17
CA GLU A 262 -4.90 -12.25 27.74
C GLU A 262 -4.58 -13.44 26.82
N GLU A 263 -3.60 -14.28 27.19
CA GLU A 263 -3.18 -15.40 26.34
C GLU A 263 -4.20 -16.55 26.38
N PRO A 264 -4.58 -17.12 25.22
CA PRO A 264 -5.43 -18.30 25.19
C PRO A 264 -4.70 -19.51 25.78
N SER A 265 -5.45 -20.37 26.47
CA SER A 265 -4.97 -21.67 26.93
C SER A 265 -4.59 -22.56 25.73
N LEU A 266 -3.78 -23.60 25.96
CA LEU A 266 -3.38 -24.52 24.89
C LEU A 266 -4.59 -25.24 24.28
N LEU A 267 -5.61 -25.55 25.09
CA LEU A 267 -6.84 -26.15 24.58
C LEU A 267 -7.62 -25.17 23.69
N ASN A 268 -7.71 -23.90 24.10
CA ASN A 268 -8.35 -22.87 23.27
C ASN A 268 -7.60 -22.69 21.94
N GLN A 269 -6.26 -22.73 21.93
CA GLN A 269 -5.46 -22.67 20.71
C GLN A 269 -5.79 -23.82 19.76
N VAL A 270 -5.92 -25.05 20.27
CA VAL A 270 -6.33 -26.21 19.46
C VAL A 270 -7.74 -26.02 18.90
N HIS A 271 -8.70 -25.56 19.70
CA HIS A 271 -10.06 -25.28 19.22
C HIS A 271 -10.08 -24.19 18.14
N THR A 272 -9.29 -23.13 18.30
CA THR A 272 -9.13 -22.07 17.30
C THR A 272 -8.58 -22.65 16.00
N SER A 273 -7.48 -23.40 16.04
CA SER A 273 -6.88 -24.01 14.84
C SER A 273 -7.87 -24.91 14.10
N VAL A 274 -8.68 -25.69 14.82
CA VAL A 274 -9.75 -26.49 14.18
C VAL A 274 -10.80 -25.59 13.53
N CYS A 275 -11.25 -24.53 14.21
CA CYS A 275 -12.19 -23.56 13.65
C CYS A 275 -11.63 -22.87 12.39
N ASP A 276 -10.35 -22.53 12.37
CA ASP A 276 -9.70 -21.90 11.21
C ASP A 276 -9.59 -22.85 10.02
N ILE A 277 -9.28 -24.13 10.26
CA ILE A 277 -9.29 -25.17 9.23
C ILE A 277 -10.69 -25.31 8.62
N VAL A 278 -11.74 -25.47 9.44
CA VAL A 278 -13.09 -25.64 8.89
C VAL A 278 -13.61 -24.37 8.22
N ASN A 279 -13.16 -23.18 8.64
CA ASN A 279 -13.43 -21.92 7.96
C ASN A 279 -12.81 -21.88 6.56
N LEU A 280 -11.55 -22.32 6.41
CA LEU A 280 -10.91 -22.43 5.11
C LEU A 280 -11.66 -23.42 4.21
N TYR A 281 -11.98 -24.61 4.73
CA TYR A 281 -12.60 -25.66 3.95
C TYR A 281 -14.01 -25.31 3.49
N ILE A 282 -14.85 -24.70 4.34
CA ILE A 282 -16.16 -24.23 3.87
C ILE A 282 -16.06 -23.01 2.93
N GLY A 283 -15.03 -22.19 3.08
CA GLY A 283 -14.84 -21.00 2.27
C GLY A 283 -14.32 -21.29 0.87
N VAL A 284 -13.50 -22.33 0.73
CA VAL A 284 -12.73 -22.62 -0.50
C VAL A 284 -13.02 -24.02 -1.08
N TYR A 285 -13.26 -25.02 -0.24
CA TYR A 285 -13.38 -26.45 -0.59
C TYR A 285 -14.74 -27.04 -0.16
N ASP A 286 -15.82 -26.26 -0.31
CA ASP A 286 -17.15 -26.62 0.19
C ASP A 286 -17.69 -27.90 -0.46
N ASP A 287 -17.36 -28.14 -1.73
CA ASP A 287 -17.84 -29.30 -2.51
C ASP A 287 -17.33 -30.62 -1.91
N GLU A 288 -16.06 -30.68 -1.50
CA GLU A 288 -15.43 -31.85 -0.89
C GLU A 288 -15.79 -31.99 0.60
N PHE A 289 -15.87 -30.86 1.32
CA PHE A 289 -16.06 -30.86 2.78
C PHE A 289 -17.53 -30.96 3.23
N SER A 290 -18.49 -30.60 2.35
CA SER A 290 -19.92 -30.46 2.67
C SER A 290 -20.56 -31.64 3.41
N GLN A 291 -20.12 -32.87 3.15
CA GLN A 291 -20.65 -34.08 3.79
C GLN A 291 -20.28 -34.20 5.28
N TYR A 292 -19.21 -33.54 5.72
CA TYR A 292 -18.71 -33.58 7.10
C TYR A 292 -19.21 -32.42 7.95
N LEU A 293 -19.94 -31.45 7.38
CA LEU A 293 -20.21 -30.16 8.00
C LEU A 293 -21.11 -30.20 9.25
N ASP A 294 -22.19 -30.98 9.22
CA ASP A 294 -23.24 -30.91 10.25
C ASP A 294 -22.74 -31.16 11.70
N PRO A 295 -21.86 -32.15 11.97
CA PRO A 295 -21.25 -32.32 13.28
C PRO A 295 -20.41 -31.12 13.75
N PHE A 296 -19.68 -30.44 12.84
CA PHE A 296 -18.90 -29.25 13.20
C PHE A 296 -19.81 -28.09 13.57
N VAL A 297 -20.92 -27.88 12.84
CA VAL A 297 -21.91 -26.83 13.19
C VAL A 297 -22.43 -27.04 14.61
N ARG A 298 -22.76 -28.28 15.00
CA ARG A 298 -23.20 -28.59 16.37
C ARG A 298 -22.08 -28.42 17.40
N GLY A 299 -20.87 -28.88 17.11
CA GLY A 299 -19.73 -28.77 18.01
C GLY A 299 -19.33 -27.32 18.29
N VAL A 300 -19.26 -26.49 17.25
CA VAL A 300 -18.96 -25.05 17.38
C VAL A 300 -20.08 -24.31 18.12
N TRP A 301 -21.34 -24.69 17.86
CA TRP A 301 -22.49 -24.14 18.58
C TRP A 301 -22.43 -24.40 20.09
N GLU A 302 -22.19 -25.65 20.50
CA GLU A 302 -22.06 -26.03 21.90
C GLU A 302 -20.86 -25.33 22.56
N LEU A 303 -19.75 -25.19 21.82
CA LEU A 303 -18.57 -24.47 22.28
C LEU A 303 -18.88 -22.99 22.56
N LEU A 304 -19.50 -22.28 21.60
CA LEU A 304 -19.88 -20.87 21.76
C LEU A 304 -20.83 -20.65 22.93
N SER A 305 -21.79 -21.57 23.13
CA SER A 305 -22.77 -21.47 24.23
C SER A 305 -22.15 -21.58 25.63
N GLN A 306 -20.94 -22.12 25.73
CA GLN A 306 -20.21 -22.33 26.99
C GLN A 306 -19.00 -21.40 27.16
N THR A 307 -18.71 -20.56 26.16
CA THR A 307 -17.50 -19.74 26.15
C THR A 307 -17.70 -18.44 26.96
N PRO A 308 -16.87 -18.16 27.97
CA PRO A 308 -16.96 -16.93 28.75
C PRO A 308 -16.63 -15.66 27.94
N ASN A 309 -17.08 -14.52 28.46
CA ASN A 309 -16.77 -13.20 27.89
C ASN A 309 -15.47 -12.62 28.46
N GLU A 310 -14.36 -13.36 28.34
CA GLU A 310 -13.02 -12.95 28.81
C GLU A 310 -12.01 -12.90 27.65
N VAL A 311 -11.03 -12.00 27.70
CA VAL A 311 -10.07 -11.71 26.60
C VAL A 311 -9.36 -12.96 26.07
N ARG A 312 -8.89 -13.86 26.95
CA ARG A 312 -8.26 -15.14 26.58
C ARG A 312 -9.10 -16.09 25.70
N TYR A 313 -10.39 -15.83 25.51
CA TYR A 313 -11.28 -16.60 24.63
C TYR A 313 -11.58 -15.88 23.30
N ASP A 314 -11.01 -14.71 23.05
CA ASP A 314 -11.35 -13.86 21.89
C ASP A 314 -11.08 -14.53 20.56
N SER A 315 -9.85 -15.01 20.37
CA SER A 315 -9.44 -15.69 19.15
C SER A 315 -10.36 -16.89 18.85
N LEU A 316 -10.67 -17.70 19.87
CA LEU A 316 -11.58 -18.83 19.72
C LEU A 316 -12.99 -18.37 19.35
N THR A 317 -13.54 -17.42 20.08
CA THR A 317 -14.90 -16.92 19.88
C THR A 317 -15.03 -16.29 18.49
N TYR A 318 -14.03 -15.53 18.06
CA TYR A 318 -13.95 -14.95 16.71
C TYR A 318 -13.97 -16.04 15.64
N SER A 319 -13.04 -17.01 15.66
CA SER A 319 -12.97 -18.07 14.66
C SER A 319 -14.23 -18.93 14.63
N ALA A 320 -14.82 -19.21 15.80
CA ALA A 320 -16.07 -19.94 15.94
C ALA A 320 -17.29 -19.18 15.37
N ILE A 321 -17.44 -17.89 15.68
CA ILE A 321 -18.53 -17.06 15.11
C ILE A 321 -18.34 -16.91 13.60
N LYS A 322 -17.10 -16.70 13.14
CA LYS A 322 -16.75 -16.64 11.72
C LYS A 322 -17.18 -17.90 10.99
N PHE A 323 -16.97 -19.08 11.58
CA PHE A 323 -17.43 -20.35 11.00
C PHE A 323 -18.95 -20.39 10.83
N ILE A 324 -19.72 -20.06 11.86
CA ILE A 324 -21.19 -19.98 11.76
C ILE A 324 -21.61 -18.94 10.70
N GLY A 325 -20.88 -17.82 10.63
CA GLY A 325 -21.07 -16.78 9.60
C GLY A 325 -20.86 -17.33 8.19
N SER A 326 -19.76 -18.04 7.95
CA SER A 326 -19.46 -18.68 6.66
C SER A 326 -20.54 -19.69 6.26
N VAL A 327 -20.99 -20.55 7.18
CA VAL A 327 -22.10 -21.49 6.95
C VAL A 327 -23.40 -20.75 6.60
N SER A 328 -23.67 -19.61 7.25
CA SER A 328 -24.88 -18.83 6.99
C SER A 328 -24.91 -18.22 5.58
N MET A 329 -23.74 -18.05 4.96
CA MET A 329 -23.59 -17.52 3.60
C MET A 329 -23.51 -18.60 2.51
N SER A 330 -23.27 -19.86 2.89
CA SER A 330 -23.11 -20.99 1.96
C SER A 330 -24.45 -21.60 1.53
N ILE A 331 -24.40 -22.59 0.63
CA ILE A 331 -25.59 -23.36 0.22
C ILE A 331 -26.24 -24.13 1.38
N ARG A 332 -25.51 -24.35 2.48
CA ARG A 332 -25.98 -25.03 3.70
C ARG A 332 -26.66 -24.09 4.69
N HIS A 333 -26.96 -22.84 4.29
CA HIS A 333 -27.69 -21.88 5.13
C HIS A 333 -29.02 -22.43 5.67
N SER A 334 -29.62 -23.44 5.02
CA SER A 334 -30.85 -24.10 5.43
C SER A 334 -30.76 -24.79 6.81
N LEU A 335 -29.55 -25.11 7.28
CA LEU A 335 -29.30 -25.57 8.66
C LEU A 335 -29.81 -24.58 9.72
N PHE A 336 -29.92 -23.30 9.36
CA PHE A 336 -30.42 -22.23 10.22
C PHE A 336 -31.85 -21.79 9.86
N ALA A 337 -32.60 -22.50 9.01
CA ALA A 337 -33.91 -22.03 8.55
C ALA A 337 -35.00 -22.03 9.65
N GLU A 338 -34.85 -22.88 10.66
CA GLU A 338 -35.79 -23.01 11.77
C GLU A 338 -35.79 -21.74 12.63
N GLU A 339 -36.98 -21.24 12.95
CA GLU A 339 -37.14 -20.00 13.72
C GLU A 339 -36.52 -20.08 15.12
N GLY A 340 -36.61 -21.26 15.77
CA GLY A 340 -35.97 -21.52 17.05
C GLY A 340 -34.46 -21.35 16.99
N THR A 341 -33.82 -21.91 15.97
CA THR A 341 -32.37 -21.81 15.74
C THR A 341 -31.93 -20.37 15.49
N LEU A 342 -32.63 -19.63 14.62
CA LEU A 342 -32.34 -18.21 14.37
C LEU A 342 -32.44 -17.37 15.65
N ARG A 343 -33.48 -17.62 16.46
CA ARG A 343 -33.66 -16.92 17.74
C ARG A 343 -32.53 -17.23 18.71
N GLN A 344 -32.12 -18.49 18.80
CA GLN A 344 -30.98 -18.86 19.62
C GLN A 344 -29.69 -18.19 19.15
N ILE A 345 -29.43 -18.14 17.83
CA ILE A 345 -28.23 -17.49 17.28
C ILE A 345 -28.22 -16.00 17.67
N CYS A 346 -29.34 -15.31 17.46
CA CYS A 346 -29.47 -13.89 17.78
C CYS A 346 -29.27 -13.63 19.29
N SER A 347 -29.95 -14.38 20.16
CA SER A 347 -29.96 -14.09 21.60
C SER A 347 -28.77 -14.66 22.38
N HIS A 348 -28.18 -15.80 21.96
CA HIS A 348 -27.12 -16.49 22.71
C HIS A 348 -25.73 -16.36 22.08
N ILE A 349 -25.63 -16.03 20.78
CA ILE A 349 -24.33 -15.80 20.13
C ILE A 349 -24.13 -14.31 19.87
N VAL A 350 -25.06 -13.66 19.16
CA VAL A 350 -24.87 -12.26 18.75
C VAL A 350 -24.97 -11.32 19.97
N ALA A 351 -26.10 -11.32 20.70
CA ALA A 351 -26.33 -10.37 21.78
C ALA A 351 -25.27 -10.36 22.91
N PRO A 352 -24.68 -11.49 23.33
CA PRO A 352 -23.62 -11.47 24.34
C PRO A 352 -22.27 -10.93 23.83
N ASN A 353 -21.99 -11.08 22.54
CA ASN A 353 -20.70 -10.76 21.92
C ASN A 353 -20.66 -9.36 21.27
N ILE A 354 -21.75 -8.59 21.36
CA ILE A 354 -21.80 -7.20 20.89
C ILE A 354 -21.57 -6.16 21.99
N LYS A 355 -21.56 -6.50 23.28
CA LYS A 355 -21.36 -5.52 24.36
C LYS A 355 -19.90 -5.06 24.41
N LEU A 356 -19.67 -3.77 24.69
CA LEU A 356 -18.32 -3.26 25.00
C LEU A 356 -17.80 -3.95 26.25
N ARG A 357 -16.52 -4.28 26.24
CA ARG A 357 -15.82 -4.84 27.40
C ARG A 357 -15.04 -3.75 28.12
N GLU A 358 -14.65 -4.04 29.35
CA GLU A 358 -13.82 -3.14 30.15
C GLU A 358 -12.51 -2.80 29.43
N SER A 359 -11.85 -3.77 28.79
CA SER A 359 -10.66 -3.52 27.96
C SER A 359 -10.88 -2.54 26.80
N ASP A 360 -12.08 -2.54 26.20
CA ASP A 360 -12.41 -1.62 25.10
C ASP A 360 -12.65 -0.20 25.64
N VAL A 361 -13.17 -0.09 26.87
CA VAL A 361 -13.34 1.18 27.59
C VAL A 361 -11.99 1.72 28.07
N GLU A 362 -11.12 0.87 28.62
CA GLU A 362 -9.74 1.20 28.99
C GLU A 362 -8.96 1.71 27.77
N LEU A 363 -9.09 1.05 26.61
CA LEU A 363 -8.47 1.52 25.38
C LEU A 363 -8.97 2.93 24.97
N PHE A 364 -10.27 3.19 25.11
CA PHE A 364 -10.85 4.52 24.87
C PHE A 364 -10.34 5.58 25.87
N GLU A 365 -10.05 5.21 27.11
CA GLU A 365 -9.59 6.13 28.15
C GLU A 365 -8.08 6.37 28.10
N ASP A 366 -7.29 5.31 27.94
CA ASP A 366 -5.83 5.31 28.06
C ASP A 366 -5.10 5.56 26.73
N ASN A 367 -5.68 5.14 25.60
CA ASN A 367 -5.05 5.29 24.28
C ASN A 367 -6.07 5.66 23.18
N GLN A 368 -6.55 6.90 23.28
CA GLN A 368 -7.58 7.47 22.39
C GLN A 368 -7.20 7.47 20.91
N THR A 369 -5.92 7.60 20.58
CA THR A 369 -5.42 7.58 19.19
C THR A 369 -5.54 6.18 18.58
N GLU A 370 -5.10 5.15 19.33
CA GLU A 370 -5.20 3.75 18.90
C GLU A 370 -6.67 3.30 18.80
N TYR A 371 -7.52 3.75 19.72
CA TYR A 371 -8.97 3.51 19.63
C TYR A 371 -9.55 4.01 18.31
N ILE A 372 -9.28 5.28 17.94
CA ILE A 372 -9.73 5.87 16.67
C ILE A 372 -9.19 5.08 15.48
N ARG A 373 -7.91 4.70 15.52
CA ARG A 373 -7.25 3.94 14.46
C ARG A 373 -7.97 2.62 14.24
N ARG A 374 -8.17 1.84 15.31
CA ARG A 374 -8.86 0.54 15.26
C ARG A 374 -10.29 0.62 14.78
N ASP A 375 -11.04 1.61 15.27
CA ASP A 375 -12.46 1.72 14.98
C ASP A 375 -12.78 2.32 13.60
N ILE A 376 -12.02 3.33 13.14
CA ILE A 376 -12.24 4.00 11.85
C ILE A 376 -11.55 3.27 10.71
N GLU A 377 -10.31 2.80 10.89
CA GLU A 377 -9.50 2.16 9.83
C GLU A 377 -9.78 0.65 9.74
N GLY A 378 -10.48 0.08 10.73
CA GLY A 378 -10.88 -1.32 10.73
C GLY A 378 -9.74 -2.31 10.95
N SER A 379 -8.63 -1.86 11.55
CA SER A 379 -7.47 -2.72 11.87
C SER A 379 -7.81 -3.83 12.87
N ASP A 380 -8.92 -3.70 13.60
CA ASP A 380 -9.49 -4.71 14.49
C ASP A 380 -10.47 -5.65 13.72
N SER A 381 -9.99 -6.25 12.62
CA SER A 381 -10.79 -7.19 11.81
C SER A 381 -11.24 -8.43 12.60
N ASP A 382 -10.48 -8.81 13.63
CA ASP A 382 -10.59 -10.08 14.33
C ASP A 382 -11.25 -9.98 15.72
N THR A 383 -12.23 -9.09 15.88
CA THR A 383 -12.97 -8.91 17.14
C THR A 383 -14.29 -9.70 17.18
N ARG A 384 -14.73 -10.06 18.39
CA ARG A 384 -16.05 -10.71 18.61
C ARG A 384 -17.21 -9.87 18.07
N ARG A 385 -17.13 -8.55 18.26
CA ARG A 385 -18.07 -7.56 17.74
C ARG A 385 -18.16 -7.62 16.23
N ARG A 386 -17.02 -7.60 15.53
CA ARG A 386 -16.97 -7.67 14.06
C ARG A 386 -17.49 -9.01 13.54
N ALA A 387 -17.06 -10.13 14.11
CA ALA A 387 -17.58 -11.45 13.73
C ALA A 387 -19.10 -11.56 13.92
N SER A 388 -19.63 -10.97 15.00
CA SER A 388 -21.09 -10.93 15.24
C SER A 388 -21.82 -10.11 14.18
N ILE A 389 -21.27 -9.00 13.70
CA ILE A 389 -21.82 -8.24 12.56
C ILE A 389 -21.86 -9.10 11.30
N GLU A 390 -20.73 -9.73 10.97
CA GLU A 390 -20.63 -10.54 9.75
C GLU A 390 -21.59 -11.74 9.79
N LEU A 391 -21.78 -12.34 10.97
CA LEU A 391 -22.81 -13.36 11.17
C LEU A 391 -24.23 -12.80 10.92
N VAL A 392 -24.56 -11.62 11.46
CA VAL A 392 -25.87 -10.98 11.21
C VAL A 392 -26.07 -10.68 9.73
N LYS A 393 -25.04 -10.16 9.03
CA LYS A 393 -25.07 -9.93 7.59
C LYS A 393 -25.28 -11.23 6.81
N GLY A 394 -24.57 -12.29 7.18
CA GLY A 394 -24.68 -13.62 6.58
C GLY A 394 -26.09 -14.20 6.71
N LEU A 395 -26.67 -14.17 7.91
CA LEU A 395 -28.05 -14.64 8.15
C LEU A 395 -29.09 -13.82 7.39
N ARG A 396 -28.90 -12.50 7.30
CA ARG A 396 -29.82 -11.60 6.57
C ARG A 396 -29.86 -11.89 5.07
N LYS A 397 -28.80 -12.45 4.48
CA LYS A 397 -28.76 -12.82 3.06
C LYS A 397 -29.94 -13.70 2.65
N TYR A 398 -30.36 -14.64 3.51
CA TYR A 398 -31.44 -15.58 3.24
C TYR A 398 -32.67 -15.39 4.14
N TYR A 399 -32.51 -14.78 5.31
CA TYR A 399 -33.55 -14.68 6.34
C TYR A 399 -33.84 -13.23 6.78
N GLU A 400 -33.67 -12.25 5.89
CA GLU A 400 -33.70 -10.81 6.18
C GLU A 400 -34.87 -10.39 7.09
N GLN A 401 -36.11 -10.76 6.75
CA GLN A 401 -37.29 -10.37 7.52
C GLN A 401 -37.30 -10.95 8.94
N LYS A 402 -37.05 -12.26 9.08
CA LYS A 402 -37.07 -12.95 10.38
C LYS A 402 -35.98 -12.42 11.31
N VAL A 403 -34.75 -12.32 10.80
CA VAL A 403 -33.60 -11.82 11.57
C VAL A 403 -33.80 -10.37 11.97
N THR A 404 -34.29 -9.52 11.05
CA THR A 404 -34.59 -8.11 11.36
C THR A 404 -35.65 -7.99 12.45
N GLN A 405 -36.72 -8.79 12.41
CA GLN A 405 -37.76 -8.78 13.44
C GLN A 405 -37.23 -9.22 14.81
N MET A 406 -36.45 -10.30 14.87
CA MET A 406 -35.87 -10.80 16.12
C MET A 406 -34.93 -9.77 16.76
N LEU A 407 -33.96 -9.26 16.00
CA LEU A 407 -33.01 -8.27 16.51
C LEU A 407 -33.67 -6.92 16.80
N SER A 408 -34.79 -6.58 16.13
CA SER A 408 -35.58 -5.39 16.49
C SER A 408 -36.20 -5.50 17.90
N VAL A 409 -36.58 -6.70 18.34
CA VAL A 409 -37.04 -6.92 19.71
C VAL A 409 -35.89 -6.69 20.69
N ASP A 410 -34.71 -7.25 20.40
CA ASP A 410 -33.51 -7.08 21.22
C ASP A 410 -33.07 -5.60 21.31
N ILE A 411 -33.08 -4.88 20.19
CA ILE A 411 -32.81 -3.43 20.14
C ILE A 411 -33.78 -2.66 21.05
N ASN A 412 -35.08 -2.95 20.98
CA ASN A 412 -36.07 -2.27 21.81
C ASN A 412 -35.88 -2.58 23.31
N ASN A 413 -35.48 -3.80 23.66
CA ASN A 413 -35.18 -4.18 25.03
C ASN A 413 -33.95 -3.42 25.56
N LEU A 414 -32.88 -3.33 24.76
CA LEU A 414 -31.67 -2.57 25.10
C LEU A 414 -31.96 -1.08 25.27
N LEU A 415 -32.79 -0.48 24.40
CA LEU A 415 -33.21 0.91 24.53
C LEU A 415 -34.10 1.15 25.76
N ALA A 416 -34.97 0.21 26.10
CA ALA A 416 -35.78 0.29 27.31
C ALA A 416 -34.91 0.20 28.58
N GLU A 417 -33.91 -0.67 28.60
CA GLU A 417 -32.92 -0.78 29.67
C GLU A 417 -32.11 0.52 29.83
N TYR A 418 -31.66 1.12 28.73
CA TYR A 418 -31.01 2.43 28.75
C TYR A 418 -31.92 3.51 29.35
N ARG A 419 -33.16 3.62 28.88
CA ARG A 419 -34.11 4.65 29.34
C ARG A 419 -34.46 4.52 30.82
N ALA A 420 -34.33 3.32 31.41
CA ALA A 420 -34.57 3.12 32.84
C ALA A 420 -33.51 3.82 33.71
N ASN A 421 -32.25 3.84 33.27
CA ASN A 421 -31.17 4.56 33.94
C ASN A 421 -30.04 4.93 32.95
N PRO A 422 -30.16 6.06 32.23
CA PRO A 422 -29.20 6.43 31.18
C PRO A 422 -27.75 6.52 31.65
N ALA A 423 -27.52 6.93 32.90
CA ALA A 423 -26.17 7.09 33.46
C ALA A 423 -25.48 5.74 33.71
N ALA A 424 -26.22 4.73 34.17
CA ALA A 424 -25.66 3.41 34.44
C ALA A 424 -25.69 2.48 33.21
N ASN A 425 -26.70 2.63 32.35
CA ASN A 425 -27.02 1.67 31.28
C ASN A 425 -26.66 2.20 29.87
N TRP A 426 -25.69 3.11 29.78
CA TRP A 426 -25.23 3.67 28.49
C TRP A 426 -24.76 2.59 27.51
N ALA A 427 -24.12 1.52 28.00
CA ALA A 427 -23.64 0.39 27.20
C ALA A 427 -24.76 -0.34 26.46
N SER A 428 -25.98 -0.37 27.01
CA SER A 428 -27.13 -0.96 26.31
C SER A 428 -27.51 -0.14 25.08
N LYS A 429 -27.39 1.20 25.13
CA LYS A 429 -27.66 2.05 23.96
C LYS A 429 -26.55 1.97 22.91
N ASP A 430 -25.28 1.90 23.30
CA ASP A 430 -24.16 1.55 22.39
C ASP A 430 -24.46 0.25 21.62
N SER A 431 -24.81 -0.82 22.35
CA SER A 431 -25.13 -2.12 21.75
C SER A 431 -26.34 -2.04 20.81
N ALA A 432 -27.35 -1.21 21.13
CA ALA A 432 -28.49 -0.98 20.25
C ALA A 432 -28.09 -0.24 18.96
N ILE A 433 -27.27 0.83 19.05
CA ILE A 433 -26.75 1.56 17.88
C ILE A 433 -25.91 0.62 17.01
N PHE A 434 -25.09 -0.22 17.62
CA PHE A 434 -24.27 -1.22 16.94
C PHE A 434 -25.12 -2.23 16.16
N LEU A 435 -26.17 -2.80 16.77
CA LEU A 435 -27.10 -3.71 16.10
C LEU A 435 -27.88 -3.05 14.97
N VAL A 436 -28.38 -1.83 15.17
CA VAL A 436 -29.05 -1.07 14.10
C VAL A 436 -28.11 -0.86 12.93
N THR A 437 -26.84 -0.54 13.21
CA THR A 437 -25.81 -0.39 12.18
C THR A 437 -25.62 -1.70 11.40
N ALA A 438 -25.50 -2.83 12.11
CA ALA A 438 -25.38 -4.17 11.51
C ALA A 438 -26.60 -4.59 10.67
N LEU A 439 -27.82 -4.21 11.08
CA LEU A 439 -29.07 -4.48 10.37
C LEU A 439 -29.30 -3.56 9.16
N ALA A 440 -28.74 -2.35 9.19
CA ALA A 440 -28.97 -1.34 8.17
C ALA A 440 -27.96 -1.41 7.02
N VAL A 441 -26.70 -1.73 7.28
CA VAL A 441 -25.65 -1.82 6.26
C VAL A 441 -25.85 -3.09 5.40
N LYS A 442 -25.92 -2.95 4.07
CA LYS A 442 -25.95 -4.08 3.10
C LYS A 442 -24.62 -4.30 2.35
N SER A 443 -23.75 -3.30 2.29
CA SER A 443 -22.44 -3.38 1.65
C SER A 443 -21.43 -2.50 2.40
N ASP A 444 -20.18 -2.95 2.49
CA ASP A 444 -19.08 -2.24 3.18
C ASP A 444 -18.52 -1.04 2.40
N SER A 445 -19.06 -0.75 1.21
CA SER A 445 -18.55 0.23 0.24
C SER A 445 -18.75 1.71 0.58
N GLY A 446 -18.85 2.09 1.86
CA GLY A 446 -18.89 3.49 2.31
C GLY A 446 -20.14 4.31 1.92
N THR A 447 -20.90 3.86 0.93
CA THR A 447 -22.24 4.33 0.53
C THR A 447 -23.24 3.22 0.81
N ALA A 448 -23.60 3.02 2.08
CA ALA A 448 -24.50 1.94 2.47
C ALA A 448 -25.78 1.98 1.60
N THR A 449 -26.14 0.89 0.92
CA THR A 449 -27.54 0.71 0.53
C THR A 449 -28.26 0.23 1.79
N ALA A 450 -29.12 1.08 2.34
CA ALA A 450 -29.77 0.79 3.61
C ALA A 450 -30.81 -0.33 3.47
N ASN A 451 -30.94 -1.18 4.49
CA ASN A 451 -32.09 -2.07 4.63
C ASN A 451 -33.38 -1.27 4.80
N ALA A 452 -34.31 -1.38 3.85
CA ALA A 452 -35.59 -0.68 3.89
C ALA A 452 -36.46 -1.05 5.11
N LEU A 453 -36.18 -2.20 5.76
CA LEU A 453 -36.87 -2.62 6.97
C LEU A 453 -36.44 -1.86 8.23
N VAL A 454 -35.32 -1.12 8.18
CA VAL A 454 -34.80 -0.35 9.30
C VAL A 454 -35.06 1.15 9.04
N PRO A 455 -35.88 1.84 9.85
CA PRO A 455 -36.21 3.24 9.65
C PRO A 455 -35.06 4.14 10.14
N ILE A 456 -33.97 4.23 9.37
CA ILE A 456 -32.73 4.95 9.74
C ILE A 456 -33.00 6.42 10.12
N VAL A 457 -33.80 7.13 9.32
CA VAL A 457 -34.09 8.56 9.57
C VAL A 457 -34.86 8.73 10.87
N GLN A 458 -35.83 7.86 11.13
CA GLN A 458 -36.57 7.88 12.40
C GLN A 458 -35.64 7.60 13.58
N PHE A 459 -34.79 6.58 13.48
CA PHE A 459 -33.82 6.24 14.53
C PHE A 459 -32.83 7.37 14.77
N PHE A 460 -32.36 8.04 13.71
CA PHE A 460 -31.53 9.24 13.81
C PHE A 460 -32.23 10.33 14.61
N GLU A 461 -33.47 10.66 14.27
CA GLU A 461 -34.24 11.73 14.94
C GLU A 461 -34.56 11.38 16.40
N THR A 462 -34.92 10.13 16.70
CA THR A 462 -35.39 9.74 18.04
C THR A 462 -34.28 9.34 19.00
N GLU A 463 -33.22 8.70 18.51
CA GLU A 463 -32.18 8.12 19.37
C GLU A 463 -30.82 8.82 19.27
N ILE A 464 -30.46 9.41 18.12
CA ILE A 464 -29.13 10.00 17.90
C ILE A 464 -29.11 11.51 18.18
N VAL A 465 -30.06 12.27 17.62
CA VAL A 465 -30.12 13.73 17.79
C VAL A 465 -30.16 14.18 19.26
N PRO A 466 -30.92 13.55 20.17
CA PRO A 466 -30.95 13.95 21.58
C PRO A 466 -29.59 13.82 22.28
N GLU A 467 -28.79 12.82 21.93
CA GLU A 467 -27.47 12.61 22.53
C GLU A 467 -26.47 13.68 22.09
N ILE A 468 -26.48 14.04 20.80
CA ILE A 468 -25.59 15.08 20.28
C ILE A 468 -26.01 16.47 20.81
N THR A 469 -27.32 16.71 20.93
CA THR A 469 -27.84 17.97 21.50
C THR A 469 -27.41 18.13 22.96
N ASN A 470 -27.33 17.02 23.72
CA ASN A 470 -26.91 16.99 25.12
C ASN A 470 -25.45 16.52 25.28
N ALA A 471 -24.58 16.79 24.28
CA ALA A 471 -23.19 16.32 24.23
C ALA A 471 -22.35 16.61 25.49
N ALA A 472 -22.72 17.62 26.29
CA ALA A 472 -22.03 17.94 27.54
C ALA A 472 -22.31 16.92 28.68
N THR A 473 -23.43 16.22 28.65
CA THR A 473 -23.86 15.26 29.69
C THR A 473 -23.88 13.81 29.20
N THR A 474 -23.93 13.59 27.89
CA THR A 474 -23.89 12.26 27.29
C THR A 474 -22.54 11.58 27.54
N ASN A 475 -22.56 10.27 27.76
CA ASN A 475 -21.34 9.47 27.90
C ASN A 475 -20.43 9.62 26.65
N PRO A 476 -19.11 9.83 26.80
CA PRO A 476 -18.17 10.00 25.69
C PRO A 476 -18.24 8.96 24.58
N ILE A 477 -18.35 7.68 24.95
CA ILE A 477 -18.40 6.57 23.99
C ILE A 477 -19.71 6.62 23.21
N LEU A 478 -20.83 6.81 23.91
CA LEU A 478 -22.14 6.93 23.27
C LEU A 478 -22.20 8.13 22.31
N LEU A 479 -21.55 9.25 22.66
CA LEU A 479 -21.44 10.41 21.78
C LEU A 479 -20.59 10.09 20.53
N ALA A 480 -19.49 9.34 20.69
CA ALA A 480 -18.69 8.85 19.57
C ALA A 480 -19.51 7.92 18.65
N ASP A 481 -20.30 7.00 19.20
CA ASP A 481 -21.20 6.13 18.44
C ASP A 481 -22.23 6.92 17.63
N CYS A 482 -22.78 7.99 18.22
CA CYS A 482 -23.72 8.88 17.53
C CYS A 482 -23.07 9.61 16.34
N LEU A 483 -21.84 10.10 16.50
CA LEU A 483 -21.09 10.75 15.42
C LEU A 483 -20.68 9.73 14.34
N LYS A 484 -20.30 8.51 14.73
CA LYS A 484 -20.03 7.40 13.83
C LYS A 484 -21.27 7.00 13.04
N PHE A 485 -22.44 6.93 13.68
CA PHE A 485 -23.72 6.64 13.02
C PHE A 485 -24.01 7.65 11.90
N ILE A 486 -23.87 8.95 12.16
CA ILE A 486 -24.04 9.99 11.13
C ILE A 486 -23.05 9.79 10.00
N THR A 487 -21.80 9.48 10.33
CA THR A 487 -20.73 9.25 9.36
C THR A 487 -21.07 8.07 8.44
N ILE A 488 -21.56 6.95 8.98
CA ILE A 488 -21.94 5.74 8.23
C ILE A 488 -23.17 5.99 7.35
N PHE A 489 -24.23 6.61 7.91
CA PHE A 489 -25.53 6.77 7.24
C PHE A 489 -25.72 8.13 6.53
N ARG A 490 -24.65 8.91 6.36
CA ARG A 490 -24.67 10.25 5.76
C ARG A 490 -25.44 10.36 4.45
N THR A 491 -25.45 9.31 3.61
CA THR A 491 -26.15 9.35 2.31
C THR A 491 -27.67 9.21 2.43
N GLN A 492 -28.18 8.65 3.54
CA GLN A 492 -29.62 8.52 3.82
C GLN A 492 -30.20 9.71 4.60
N LEU A 493 -29.36 10.45 5.32
CA LEU A 493 -29.83 11.50 6.20
C LEU A 493 -30.28 12.76 5.43
N PRO A 494 -31.39 13.39 5.85
CA PRO A 494 -31.86 14.64 5.26
C PRO A 494 -31.12 15.86 5.86
N ASN A 495 -31.23 17.01 5.19
CA ASN A 495 -30.84 18.32 5.73
C ASN A 495 -29.41 18.42 6.31
N PHE A 496 -28.43 18.38 5.42
CA PHE A 496 -27.00 18.40 5.76
C PHE A 496 -26.59 19.66 6.55
N GLU A 497 -27.18 20.82 6.25
CA GLU A 497 -26.86 22.08 6.95
C GLU A 497 -27.24 22.03 8.44
N ALA A 498 -28.40 21.44 8.76
CA ALA A 498 -28.83 21.24 10.14
C ALA A 498 -27.92 20.24 10.88
N ILE A 499 -27.56 19.13 10.22
CA ILE A 499 -26.65 18.13 10.77
C ILE A 499 -25.27 18.75 11.06
N THR A 500 -24.72 19.53 10.13
CA THR A 500 -23.42 20.19 10.34
C THR A 500 -23.47 21.16 11.53
N LYS A 501 -24.57 21.91 11.70
CA LYS A 501 -24.76 22.78 12.89
C LYS A 501 -24.90 22.00 14.19
N LEU A 502 -25.51 20.81 14.14
CA LEU A 502 -25.65 19.93 15.30
C LEU A 502 -24.29 19.34 15.73
N VAL A 503 -23.45 18.96 14.77
CA VAL A 503 -22.14 18.32 15.03
C VAL A 503 -21.04 19.32 15.39
N ALA A 504 -21.05 20.53 14.82
CA ALA A 504 -19.98 21.51 15.01
C ALA A 504 -19.62 21.83 16.48
N PRO A 505 -20.58 21.96 17.42
CA PRO A 505 -20.26 22.16 18.84
C PRO A 505 -19.45 21.01 19.47
N CYS A 506 -19.54 19.78 18.95
CA CYS A 506 -18.76 18.65 19.47
C CYS A 506 -17.24 18.84 19.27
N LEU A 507 -16.82 19.72 18.36
CA LEU A 507 -15.40 20.08 18.18
C LEU A 507 -14.81 20.77 19.40
N THR A 508 -15.60 21.40 20.26
CA THR A 508 -15.08 22.04 21.48
C THR A 508 -14.91 21.07 22.65
N ASN A 509 -15.24 19.79 22.46
CA ASN A 509 -15.09 18.78 23.50
C ASN A 509 -13.59 18.46 23.71
N PRO A 510 -13.08 18.47 24.97
CA PRO A 510 -11.67 18.19 25.23
C PRO A 510 -11.26 16.73 24.99
N ASN A 511 -12.21 15.78 24.95
CA ASN A 511 -11.90 14.38 24.68
C ASN A 511 -11.46 14.19 23.21
N TYR A 512 -10.30 13.55 23.02
CA TYR A 512 -9.69 13.36 21.69
C TYR A 512 -10.62 12.65 20.72
N VAL A 513 -11.24 11.55 21.17
CA VAL A 513 -12.09 10.70 20.33
C VAL A 513 -13.29 11.49 19.81
N ILE A 514 -13.96 12.25 20.68
CA ILE A 514 -15.18 12.98 20.35
C ILE A 514 -14.93 14.05 19.29
N HIS A 515 -13.96 14.95 19.50
CA HIS A 515 -13.71 16.01 18.51
C HIS A 515 -13.12 15.45 17.20
N THR A 516 -12.44 14.31 17.24
CA THR A 516 -11.91 13.61 16.06
C THR A 516 -13.04 13.01 15.22
N TYR A 517 -14.02 12.34 15.86
CA TYR A 517 -15.23 11.89 15.16
C TYR A 517 -16.06 13.06 14.65
N ALA A 518 -16.16 14.15 15.40
CA ALA A 518 -16.91 15.33 14.94
C ALA A 518 -16.28 15.94 13.69
N ALA A 519 -14.95 16.09 13.66
CA ALA A 519 -14.21 16.52 12.48
C ALA A 519 -14.40 15.54 11.31
N THR A 520 -14.23 14.24 11.55
CA THR A 520 -14.42 13.18 10.53
C THR A 520 -15.85 13.17 9.97
N CYS A 521 -16.86 13.37 10.81
CA CYS A 521 -18.25 13.46 10.40
C CYS A 521 -18.45 14.66 9.46
N ILE A 522 -17.92 15.84 9.81
CA ILE A 522 -18.00 17.04 8.96
C ILE A 522 -17.26 16.82 7.63
N ASP A 523 -16.06 16.25 7.67
CA ASP A 523 -15.28 15.87 6.49
C ASP A 523 -16.09 14.98 5.54
N ARG A 524 -16.68 13.91 6.07
CA ARG A 524 -17.49 12.98 5.26
C ARG A 524 -18.80 13.60 4.76
N LEU A 525 -19.40 14.54 5.48
CA LEU A 525 -20.56 15.30 5.00
C LEU A 525 -20.20 16.22 3.81
N LEU A 526 -19.00 16.81 3.81
CA LEU A 526 -18.50 17.67 2.73
C LEU A 526 -18.28 16.91 1.42
N THR A 527 -18.09 15.58 1.45
CA THR A 527 -17.83 14.77 0.25
C THR A 527 -19.10 14.26 -0.43
N VAL A 528 -20.25 14.25 0.25
CA VAL A 528 -21.48 13.67 -0.30
C VAL A 528 -22.02 14.53 -1.44
N ARG A 529 -22.22 13.90 -2.61
CA ARG A 529 -22.82 14.51 -3.79
C ARG A 529 -24.20 13.95 -4.04
N ASP A 530 -25.07 14.79 -4.56
CA ASP A 530 -26.37 14.36 -5.05
C ASP A 530 -26.19 13.44 -6.27
N PRO A 531 -26.79 12.24 -6.29
CA PRO A 531 -26.54 11.26 -7.34
C PRO A 531 -26.99 11.74 -8.72
N THR A 532 -28.00 12.62 -8.77
CA THR A 532 -28.62 13.13 -9.99
C THR A 532 -27.92 14.39 -10.50
N THR A 533 -27.72 15.39 -9.64
CA THR A 533 -27.14 16.68 -10.03
C THR A 533 -25.62 16.71 -9.96
N LYS A 534 -24.98 15.73 -9.31
CA LYS A 534 -23.54 15.65 -8.98
C LYS A 534 -23.01 16.83 -8.15
N GLN A 535 -23.89 17.73 -7.70
CA GLN A 535 -23.55 18.84 -6.84
C GLN A 535 -23.36 18.35 -5.39
N PRO A 536 -22.49 19.01 -4.59
CA PRO A 536 -22.40 18.73 -3.15
C PRO A 536 -23.75 18.91 -2.46
N ARG A 537 -24.14 17.95 -1.60
CA ARG A 537 -25.39 18.05 -0.82
C ARG A 537 -25.31 19.10 0.28
N LEU A 538 -24.13 19.26 0.89
CA LEU A 538 -23.83 20.41 1.74
C LEU A 538 -23.50 21.60 0.84
N SER A 539 -24.31 22.65 0.89
CA SER A 539 -24.23 23.73 -0.08
C SER A 539 -22.93 24.55 0.10
N VAL A 540 -22.25 24.85 -1.01
CA VAL A 540 -21.03 25.68 -0.98
C VAL A 540 -21.31 27.08 -0.40
N ALA A 541 -22.52 27.62 -0.66
CA ALA A 541 -22.95 28.90 -0.12
C ALA A 541 -23.05 28.87 1.41
N PHE A 542 -23.59 27.79 1.99
CA PHE A 542 -23.65 27.60 3.43
C PHE A 542 -22.25 27.50 4.05
N VAL A 543 -21.36 26.70 3.45
CA VAL A 543 -19.98 26.55 3.95
C VAL A 543 -19.25 27.89 3.89
N LEU A 544 -19.41 28.65 2.80
CA LEU A 544 -18.80 29.98 2.65
C LEU A 544 -19.32 30.97 3.71
N GLN A 545 -20.63 31.00 3.99
CA GLN A 545 -21.21 31.88 5.00
C GLN A 545 -20.75 31.57 6.43
N ASN A 546 -20.39 30.31 6.70
CA ASN A 546 -20.02 29.83 8.05
C ASN A 546 -18.53 29.46 8.15
N VAL A 547 -17.71 29.79 7.15
CA VAL A 547 -16.31 29.35 7.05
C VAL A 547 -15.49 29.80 8.26
N GLY A 548 -15.67 31.04 8.71
CA GLY A 548 -14.94 31.59 9.85
C GLY A 548 -15.22 30.83 11.14
N ASP A 549 -16.48 30.45 11.38
CA ASP A 549 -16.87 29.68 12.57
C ASP A 549 -16.34 28.23 12.49
N PHE A 550 -16.45 27.56 11.35
CA PHE A 550 -15.92 26.20 11.18
C PHE A 550 -14.41 26.14 11.34
N LEU A 551 -13.67 27.06 10.71
CA LEU A 551 -12.22 27.10 10.82
C LEU A 551 -11.78 27.49 12.23
N ARG A 552 -12.48 28.41 12.90
CA ARG A 552 -12.21 28.72 14.32
C ARG A 552 -12.36 27.48 15.20
N LEU A 553 -13.43 26.70 15.03
CA LEU A 553 -13.68 25.49 15.81
C LEU A 553 -12.62 24.41 15.54
N LEU A 554 -12.33 24.12 14.26
CA LEU A 554 -11.35 23.10 13.86
C LEU A 554 -9.92 23.47 14.30
N ILE A 555 -9.50 24.71 14.09
CA ILE A 555 -8.18 25.19 14.54
C ILE A 555 -8.11 25.22 16.08
N GLY A 556 -9.23 25.47 16.75
CA GLY A 556 -9.34 25.38 18.21
C GLY A 556 -9.00 23.98 18.74
N VAL A 557 -9.36 22.92 18.02
CA VAL A 557 -9.02 21.54 18.39
C VAL A 557 -7.50 21.33 18.47
N LEU A 558 -6.75 21.93 17.54
CA LEU A 558 -5.28 21.83 17.52
C LEU A 558 -4.61 22.54 18.74
N GLY A 559 -5.39 23.29 19.52
CA GLY A 559 -4.93 23.87 20.78
C GLY A 559 -4.92 22.87 21.96
N PHE A 560 -5.64 21.74 21.86
CA PHE A 560 -5.61 20.73 22.92
C PHE A 560 -4.26 19.99 22.94
N PRO A 561 -3.68 19.68 24.12
CA PRO A 561 -2.36 19.06 24.23
C PRO A 561 -2.21 17.75 23.41
N GLU A 562 -3.20 16.87 23.50
CA GLU A 562 -3.21 15.56 22.82
C GLU A 562 -3.61 15.64 21.34
N SER A 563 -4.08 16.81 20.87
CA SER A 563 -4.65 16.98 19.51
C SER A 563 -3.88 17.97 18.65
N ARG A 564 -2.69 18.39 19.09
CA ARG A 564 -1.82 19.34 18.34
C ARG A 564 -1.55 18.90 16.91
N GLN A 565 -1.36 17.59 16.73
CA GLN A 565 -1.09 16.94 15.44
C GLN A 565 -2.28 16.06 14.98
N ASN A 566 -3.52 16.45 15.26
CA ASN A 566 -4.69 15.67 14.86
C ASN A 566 -4.91 15.72 13.33
N GLU A 567 -4.55 14.64 12.64
CA GLU A 567 -4.60 14.53 11.18
C GLU A 567 -6.01 14.63 10.60
N ARG A 568 -7.03 14.10 11.28
CA ARG A 568 -8.41 14.06 10.77
C ARG A 568 -9.05 15.45 10.81
N VAL A 569 -8.72 16.23 11.84
CA VAL A 569 -9.05 17.66 11.92
C VAL A 569 -8.41 18.41 10.76
N MET A 570 -7.11 18.24 10.54
CA MET A 570 -6.40 18.94 9.46
C MET A 570 -6.90 18.51 8.07
N ARG A 571 -7.26 17.24 7.87
CA ARG A 571 -7.92 16.75 6.64
C ARG A 571 -9.25 17.47 6.38
N THR A 572 -10.07 17.62 7.42
CA THR A 572 -11.34 18.37 7.36
C THR A 572 -11.11 19.82 6.94
N VAL A 573 -10.09 20.47 7.52
CA VAL A 573 -9.68 21.83 7.18
C VAL A 573 -9.27 21.93 5.71
N VAL A 574 -8.41 21.03 5.21
CA VAL A 574 -8.02 20.98 3.80
C VAL A 574 -9.25 20.82 2.91
N ARG A 575 -10.20 19.95 3.27
CA ARG A 575 -11.45 19.75 2.52
C ARG A 575 -12.26 21.05 2.38
N ILE A 576 -12.40 21.81 3.47
CA ILE A 576 -13.07 23.12 3.46
C ILE A 576 -12.31 24.10 2.57
N VAL A 577 -10.99 24.21 2.74
CA VAL A 577 -10.14 25.10 1.92
C VAL A 577 -10.33 24.80 0.43
N LEU A 578 -10.23 23.52 0.02
CA LEU A 578 -10.40 23.08 -1.37
C LEU A 578 -11.77 23.42 -1.94
N MET A 579 -12.84 23.21 -1.17
CA MET A 579 -14.21 23.54 -1.59
C MET A 579 -14.36 25.04 -1.90
N LEU A 580 -13.59 25.88 -1.19
CA LEU A 580 -13.69 27.33 -1.18
C LEU A 580 -12.58 28.06 -1.97
N ILE A 581 -11.61 27.35 -2.57
CA ILE A 581 -10.54 27.97 -3.38
C ILE A 581 -11.13 28.92 -4.41
N GLY A 582 -10.61 30.16 -4.43
CA GLY A 582 -11.04 31.22 -5.35
C GLY A 582 -12.41 31.82 -5.06
N LYS A 583 -13.07 31.44 -3.95
CA LYS A 583 -14.40 31.94 -3.55
C LYS A 583 -14.40 32.73 -2.23
N ILE A 584 -13.32 32.61 -1.44
CA ILE A 584 -13.10 33.39 -0.22
C ILE A 584 -12.45 34.74 -0.54
N ASP A 585 -12.65 35.73 0.33
CA ASP A 585 -12.01 37.03 0.17
C ASP A 585 -10.50 36.96 0.41
N LEU A 586 -9.81 38.02 -0.04
CA LEU A 586 -8.36 38.11 0.02
C LEU A 586 -7.84 38.15 1.47
N GLN A 587 -8.56 38.83 2.37
CA GLN A 587 -8.11 39.00 3.75
C GLN A 587 -8.13 37.66 4.49
N LEU A 588 -9.23 36.91 4.36
CA LEU A 588 -9.34 35.58 4.94
C LEU A 588 -8.29 34.61 4.36
N THR A 589 -7.98 34.72 3.08
CA THR A 589 -6.90 33.92 2.44
C THR A 589 -5.54 34.21 3.09
N VAL A 590 -5.22 35.48 3.34
CA VAL A 590 -3.99 35.92 4.02
C VAL A 590 -3.94 35.40 5.45
N ASP A 591 -5.02 35.57 6.21
CA ASP A 591 -5.10 35.16 7.62
C ASP A 591 -4.91 33.64 7.77
N LEU A 592 -5.54 32.85 6.90
CA LEU A 592 -5.40 31.40 6.88
C LEU A 592 -3.99 30.96 6.48
N LEU A 593 -3.41 31.59 5.45
CA LEU A 593 -2.04 31.28 5.03
C LEU A 593 -1.05 31.54 6.16
N GLN A 594 -1.13 32.71 6.82
CA GLN A 594 -0.30 33.04 7.98
C GLN A 594 -0.49 32.03 9.11
N LYS A 595 -1.73 31.62 9.39
CA LYS A 595 -2.03 30.67 10.46
C LYS A 595 -1.43 29.29 10.17
N PHE A 596 -1.65 28.71 9.00
CA PHE A 596 -1.08 27.39 8.68
C PHE A 596 0.44 27.41 8.58
N THR A 597 1.03 28.49 8.03
CA THR A 597 2.49 28.64 8.05
C THR A 597 3.03 28.69 9.48
N SER A 598 2.36 29.38 10.41
CA SER A 598 2.77 29.42 11.82
C SER A 598 2.69 28.05 12.52
N ILE A 599 1.69 27.23 12.16
CA ILE A 599 1.55 25.86 12.68
C ILE A 599 2.74 25.01 12.22
N VAL A 600 3.04 24.99 10.93
CA VAL A 600 4.17 24.21 10.40
C VAL A 600 5.51 24.68 10.96
N VAL A 601 5.69 25.99 11.16
CA VAL A 601 6.88 26.55 11.80
C VAL A 601 7.06 26.01 13.22
N ALA A 602 5.97 25.87 14.00
CA ALA A 602 6.03 25.29 15.34
C ALA A 602 6.33 23.78 15.31
N GLU A 603 5.80 23.07 14.31
CA GLU A 603 6.03 21.62 14.14
C GLU A 603 7.45 21.28 13.63
N ALA A 604 8.16 22.24 13.04
CA ALA A 604 9.52 22.02 12.52
C ALA A 604 10.55 21.64 13.59
N ASP A 605 10.26 21.89 14.87
CA ASP A 605 11.10 21.45 15.97
C ASP A 605 10.93 19.95 16.30
N ASN A 606 9.80 19.33 15.95
CA ASN A 606 9.52 17.91 16.18
C ASN A 606 8.47 17.32 15.21
N PRO A 607 8.82 17.06 13.94
CA PRO A 607 7.88 16.62 12.91
C PRO A 607 7.52 15.12 13.02
N THR A 608 6.75 14.74 14.04
CA THR A 608 6.42 13.32 14.34
C THR A 608 5.26 12.75 13.52
N ASN A 609 4.21 13.53 13.23
CA ASN A 609 3.06 13.04 12.46
C ASN A 609 3.13 13.49 10.99
N HIS A 610 3.59 12.59 10.11
CA HIS A 610 3.75 12.88 8.68
C HIS A 610 2.43 13.20 7.96
N THR A 611 1.34 12.52 8.29
CA THR A 611 0.01 12.72 7.68
C THR A 611 -0.53 14.11 8.01
N PHE A 612 -0.45 14.50 9.28
CA PHE A 612 -0.82 15.86 9.70
C PHE A 612 0.01 16.93 8.99
N ASN A 613 1.33 16.74 8.94
CA ASN A 613 2.24 17.67 8.26
C ASN A 613 1.93 17.78 6.76
N HIS A 614 1.66 16.65 6.10
CA HIS A 614 1.24 16.62 4.70
C HIS A 614 -0.03 17.47 4.47
N TYR A 615 -1.07 17.29 5.29
CA TYR A 615 -2.29 18.09 5.17
C TYR A 615 -2.05 19.58 5.46
N CYS A 616 -1.14 19.93 6.37
CA CYS A 616 -0.75 21.33 6.58
C CYS A 616 -0.12 21.93 5.31
N PHE A 617 0.81 21.22 4.67
CA PHE A 617 1.41 21.68 3.42
C PHE A 617 0.41 21.70 2.26
N GLU A 618 -0.56 20.78 2.21
CA GLU A 618 -1.66 20.81 1.22
C GLU A 618 -2.53 22.05 1.39
N ALA A 619 -2.87 22.42 2.64
CA ALA A 619 -3.62 23.65 2.91
C ALA A 619 -2.84 24.89 2.44
N ILE A 620 -1.55 24.99 2.78
CA ILE A 620 -0.68 26.09 2.36
C ILE A 620 -0.58 26.15 0.83
N GLY A 621 -0.23 25.04 0.18
CA GLY A 621 -0.09 24.98 -1.28
C GLY A 621 -1.39 25.33 -2.00
N SER A 622 -2.52 24.84 -1.50
CA SER A 622 -3.85 25.13 -2.03
C SER A 622 -4.22 26.60 -1.97
N LEU A 623 -3.94 27.26 -0.84
CA LEU A 623 -4.15 28.71 -0.68
C LEU A 623 -3.22 29.51 -1.59
N LEU A 624 -1.94 29.11 -1.69
CA LEU A 624 -0.95 29.74 -2.56
C LEU A 624 -1.38 29.72 -4.03
N LYS A 625 -2.03 28.66 -4.52
CA LYS A 625 -2.51 28.59 -5.91
C LYS A 625 -3.42 29.77 -6.30
N SER A 626 -4.15 30.35 -5.34
CA SER A 626 -5.01 31.53 -5.56
C SER A 626 -4.37 32.87 -5.19
N PHE A 627 -3.22 32.88 -4.52
CA PHE A 627 -2.62 34.08 -3.93
C PHE A 627 -1.16 34.34 -4.35
N ALA A 628 -0.50 33.37 -5.00
CA ALA A 628 0.91 33.41 -5.36
C ALA A 628 1.28 34.47 -6.42
N ASP A 629 0.30 35.10 -7.08
CA ASP A 629 0.52 36.25 -7.95
C ASP A 629 0.93 37.51 -7.14
N ARG A 630 0.68 37.52 -5.83
CA ARG A 630 0.94 38.63 -4.92
C ARG A 630 2.31 38.52 -4.23
N PRO A 631 3.06 39.63 -4.08
CA PRO A 631 4.36 39.61 -3.40
C PRO A 631 4.24 39.26 -1.90
N GLU A 632 3.09 39.52 -1.28
CA GLU A 632 2.80 39.16 0.11
C GLU A 632 2.84 37.64 0.32
N ALA A 633 2.48 36.83 -0.68
CA ALA A 633 2.49 35.37 -0.60
C ALA A 633 3.88 34.83 -0.27
N PHE A 634 4.90 35.33 -0.96
CA PHE A 634 6.29 34.97 -0.69
C PHE A 634 6.71 35.41 0.71
N THR A 635 6.36 36.64 1.09
CA THR A 635 6.70 37.21 2.40
C THR A 635 6.15 36.39 3.56
N ILE A 636 4.93 35.85 3.44
CA ILE A 636 4.31 35.02 4.47
C ILE A 636 5.01 33.67 4.61
N VAL A 637 5.42 33.04 3.51
CA VAL A 637 6.01 31.68 3.51
C VAL A 637 7.53 31.69 3.71
N THR A 638 8.20 32.82 3.47
CA THR A 638 9.67 32.95 3.62
C THR A 638 10.19 32.50 4.99
N PRO A 639 9.58 32.87 6.14
CA PRO A 639 10.05 32.42 7.44
C PRO A 639 10.09 30.89 7.56
N LEU A 640 9.09 30.20 7.01
CA LEU A 640 9.04 28.74 6.98
C LEU A 640 10.16 28.16 6.10
N ILE A 641 10.34 28.69 4.89
CA ILE A 641 11.39 28.25 3.97
C ILE A 641 12.77 28.42 4.61
N SER A 642 13.05 29.60 5.18
CA SER A 642 14.33 29.89 5.83
C SER A 642 14.57 28.99 7.04
N LEU A 643 13.55 28.72 7.85
CA LEU A 643 13.66 27.83 9.00
C LEU A 643 14.02 26.40 8.58
N VAL A 644 13.27 25.83 7.62
CA VAL A 644 13.46 24.45 7.16
C VAL A 644 14.85 24.27 6.55
N LEU A 645 15.28 25.20 5.69
CA LEU A 645 16.58 25.11 5.02
C LEU A 645 17.76 25.41 5.95
N SER A 646 17.61 26.29 6.95
CA SER A 646 18.70 26.60 7.89
C SER A 646 18.89 25.55 8.99
N LYS A 647 17.80 24.94 9.45
CA LYS A 647 17.82 23.84 10.42
C LYS A 647 17.99 22.46 9.78
N ASP A 648 17.95 22.37 8.45
CA ASP A 648 18.01 21.12 7.68
C ASP A 648 16.94 20.10 8.09
N VAL A 649 15.68 20.56 8.24
CA VAL A 649 14.54 19.70 8.60
C VAL A 649 14.15 18.84 7.39
N GLN A 650 14.76 17.65 7.29
CA GLN A 650 14.69 16.77 6.12
C GLN A 650 13.26 16.38 5.73
N GLU A 651 12.36 16.25 6.69
CA GLU A 651 10.94 15.90 6.50
C GLU A 651 10.17 16.99 5.75
N PHE A 652 10.56 18.26 5.91
CA PHE A 652 9.86 19.43 5.37
C PHE A 652 10.54 20.00 4.12
N THR A 653 11.80 19.64 3.88
CA THR A 653 12.57 20.11 2.72
C THR A 653 11.89 19.82 1.38
N PRO A 654 11.38 18.60 1.10
CA PRO A 654 10.64 18.32 -0.14
C PRO A 654 9.40 19.21 -0.33
N TYR A 655 8.62 19.42 0.73
CA TYR A 655 7.44 20.28 0.68
C TYR A 655 7.80 21.74 0.44
N THR A 656 8.88 22.22 1.05
CA THR A 656 9.40 23.58 0.87
C THR A 656 9.73 23.84 -0.60
N PHE A 657 10.36 22.88 -1.29
CA PHE A 657 10.62 22.98 -2.73
C PHE A 657 9.34 22.93 -3.58
N GLN A 658 8.32 22.18 -3.16
CA GLN A 658 7.00 22.21 -3.82
C GLN A 658 6.34 23.58 -3.69
N LEU A 659 6.36 24.19 -2.49
CA LEU A 659 5.81 25.53 -2.27
C LEU A 659 6.55 26.59 -3.10
N LEU A 660 7.89 26.53 -3.14
CA LEU A 660 8.70 27.41 -4.00
C LEU A 660 8.35 27.25 -5.48
N SER A 661 8.13 26.01 -5.94
CA SER A 661 7.69 25.75 -7.32
C SER A 661 6.36 26.44 -7.62
N ILE A 662 5.37 26.31 -6.74
CA ILE A 662 4.04 26.93 -6.89
C ILE A 662 4.16 28.46 -6.94
N LEU A 663 5.01 29.05 -6.09
CA LEU A 663 5.23 30.50 -6.05
C LEU A 663 5.82 31.01 -7.38
N VAL A 664 6.88 30.37 -7.89
CA VAL A 664 7.52 30.77 -9.16
C VAL A 664 6.57 30.54 -10.35
N GLU A 665 5.83 29.43 -10.38
CA GLU A 665 4.86 29.11 -11.45
C GLU A 665 3.74 30.17 -11.58
N ASN A 666 3.38 30.84 -10.49
CA ASN A 666 2.27 31.80 -10.45
C ASN A 666 2.73 33.26 -10.29
N ALA A 667 4.03 33.52 -10.07
CA ALA A 667 4.55 34.87 -9.94
C ALA A 667 4.42 35.67 -11.26
N PRO A 668 3.96 36.94 -11.20
CA PRO A 668 3.99 37.84 -12.34
C PRO A 668 5.43 38.29 -12.64
N PRO A 669 5.74 38.72 -13.88
CA PRO A 669 7.11 39.07 -14.28
C PRO A 669 7.81 40.08 -13.37
N GLN A 670 7.08 41.05 -12.85
CA GLN A 670 7.58 42.08 -11.92
C GLN A 670 8.04 41.54 -10.56
N ASN A 671 7.51 40.39 -10.12
CA ASN A 671 7.82 39.79 -8.82
C ASN A 671 8.86 38.67 -8.93
N LEU A 672 9.25 38.24 -10.13
CA LEU A 672 10.24 37.17 -10.33
C LEU A 672 11.60 37.51 -9.71
N GLN A 673 11.94 38.80 -9.62
CA GLN A 673 13.19 39.27 -9.01
C GLN A 673 13.38 38.76 -7.57
N THR A 674 12.28 38.61 -6.82
CA THR A 674 12.30 38.14 -5.42
C THR A 674 12.79 36.68 -5.28
N TYR A 675 12.68 35.88 -6.34
CA TYR A 675 13.01 34.44 -6.31
C TYR A 675 14.39 34.13 -6.91
N ARG A 676 15.00 35.08 -7.65
CA ARG A 676 16.26 34.87 -8.38
C ARG A 676 17.43 34.48 -7.49
N ASP A 677 17.53 35.09 -6.30
CA ASP A 677 18.62 34.83 -5.36
C ASP A 677 18.56 33.42 -4.73
N LEU A 678 17.39 32.78 -4.77
CA LEU A 678 17.20 31.42 -4.26
C LEU A 678 17.74 30.37 -5.22
N LEU A 679 18.04 30.72 -6.48
CA LEU A 679 18.33 29.73 -7.52
C LEU A 679 19.72 29.09 -7.36
N ALA A 680 20.75 29.89 -7.05
CA ALA A 680 22.14 29.39 -6.97
C ALA A 680 22.37 28.33 -5.87
N PRO A 681 21.81 28.45 -4.65
CA PRO A 681 21.92 27.41 -3.62
C PRO A 681 21.32 26.04 -3.99
N LEU A 682 20.34 25.99 -4.90
CA LEU A 682 19.57 24.78 -5.17
C LEU A 682 20.33 23.72 -5.99
N TYR A 683 21.44 24.10 -6.60
CA TYR A 683 22.29 23.17 -7.37
C TYR A 683 23.26 22.36 -6.50
N HIS A 684 23.30 22.61 -5.18
CA HIS A 684 24.28 21.98 -4.32
C HIS A 684 24.09 20.44 -4.26
N PRO A 685 25.14 19.62 -4.52
CA PRO A 685 25.00 18.17 -4.63
C PRO A 685 24.37 17.46 -3.43
N ASN A 686 24.55 18.02 -2.22
CA ASN A 686 23.96 17.45 -1.00
C ASN A 686 22.42 17.38 -1.05
N LEU A 687 21.75 18.31 -1.74
CA LEU A 687 20.28 18.32 -1.82
C LEU A 687 19.72 17.10 -2.56
N PHE A 688 20.51 16.54 -3.49
CA PHE A 688 20.16 15.39 -4.32
C PHE A 688 20.52 14.03 -3.70
N LYS A 689 21.12 14.02 -2.49
CA LYS A 689 21.34 12.79 -1.71
C LYS A 689 20.00 12.23 -1.21
N ASN A 690 19.09 13.12 -0.81
CA ASN A 690 17.74 12.76 -0.41
C ASN A 690 16.85 12.63 -1.66
N GLN A 691 16.35 11.42 -1.91
CA GLN A 691 15.53 11.10 -3.08
C GLN A 691 14.23 11.92 -3.11
N ALA A 692 13.68 12.27 -1.93
CA ALA A 692 12.43 13.03 -1.84
C ALA A 692 12.55 14.46 -2.35
N ASN A 693 13.76 15.03 -2.38
CA ASN A 693 14.00 16.40 -2.85
C ASN A 693 14.03 16.50 -4.39
N ILE A 694 14.26 15.40 -5.10
CA ILE A 694 14.55 15.42 -6.53
C ILE A 694 13.35 15.91 -7.36
N PRO A 695 12.15 15.30 -7.28
CA PRO A 695 11.01 15.75 -8.09
C PRO A 695 10.64 17.24 -7.88
N PRO A 696 10.56 17.78 -6.65
CA PRO A 696 10.16 19.17 -6.48
C PRO A 696 11.26 20.17 -6.87
N LEU A 697 12.55 19.81 -6.77
CA LEU A 697 13.63 20.64 -7.31
C LEU A 697 13.59 20.70 -8.85
N VAL A 698 13.34 19.56 -9.49
CA VAL A 698 13.20 19.49 -10.95
C VAL A 698 12.02 20.34 -11.40
N ARG A 699 10.86 20.23 -10.74
CA ARG A 699 9.69 21.10 -10.97
C ARG A 699 10.04 22.58 -10.85
N LEU A 700 10.82 22.97 -9.84
CA LEU A 700 11.26 24.34 -9.64
C LEU A 700 12.13 24.85 -10.79
N TYR A 701 13.08 24.03 -11.29
CA TYR A 701 13.87 24.41 -12.48
C TYR A 701 13.01 24.60 -13.73
N GLN A 702 12.05 23.71 -13.96
CA GLN A 702 11.10 23.86 -15.05
C GLN A 702 10.30 25.17 -14.94
N ALA A 703 9.89 25.55 -13.72
CA ALA A 703 9.19 26.80 -13.46
C ALA A 703 10.06 28.02 -13.84
N PHE A 704 11.34 28.02 -13.47
CA PHE A 704 12.27 29.09 -13.86
C PHE A 704 12.50 29.16 -15.37
N PHE A 705 12.68 28.04 -16.07
CA PHE A 705 12.81 28.07 -17.53
C PHE A 705 11.57 28.64 -18.21
N LYS A 706 10.38 28.27 -17.73
CA LYS A 706 9.10 28.72 -18.28
C LYS A 706 8.81 30.21 -18.01
N LYS A 707 9.25 30.74 -16.86
CA LYS A 707 8.89 32.10 -16.41
C LYS A 707 9.99 33.14 -16.54
N ASP A 708 11.25 32.74 -16.38
CA ASP A 708 12.41 33.65 -16.33
C ASP A 708 13.62 33.08 -17.09
N GLY A 709 13.37 32.37 -18.20
CA GLY A 709 14.42 31.70 -18.97
C GLY A 709 15.53 32.62 -19.45
N ALA A 710 15.22 33.88 -19.78
CA ALA A 710 16.22 34.88 -20.16
C ALA A 710 17.22 35.15 -19.02
N PHE A 711 16.75 35.32 -17.79
CA PHE A 711 17.62 35.48 -16.62
C PHE A 711 18.51 34.25 -16.38
N VAL A 712 17.94 33.05 -16.50
CA VAL A 712 18.68 31.79 -16.33
C VAL A 712 19.85 31.70 -17.32
N VAL A 713 19.64 32.16 -18.56
CA VAL A 713 20.69 32.20 -19.59
C VAL A 713 21.71 33.31 -19.29
N GLU A 714 21.25 34.55 -19.10
CA GLU A 714 22.12 35.73 -18.93
C GLU A 714 23.06 35.63 -17.72
N LYS A 715 22.64 34.94 -16.66
CA LYS A 715 23.44 34.72 -15.44
C LYS A 715 24.22 33.41 -15.43
N GLY A 716 24.17 32.63 -16.51
CA GLY A 716 24.96 31.39 -16.63
C GLY A 716 24.45 30.24 -15.75
N HIS A 717 23.17 30.22 -15.41
CA HIS A 717 22.56 29.17 -14.57
C HIS A 717 22.30 27.86 -15.33
N ILE A 718 22.37 27.86 -16.66
CA ILE A 718 22.21 26.65 -17.48
C ILE A 718 23.27 25.59 -17.15
N GLU A 719 24.54 25.98 -17.00
CA GLU A 719 25.63 25.02 -16.78
C GLU A 719 25.49 24.26 -15.45
N PRO A 720 25.23 24.91 -14.30
CA PRO A 720 24.91 24.21 -13.05
C PRO A 720 23.71 23.26 -13.16
N ILE A 721 22.63 23.68 -13.84
CA ILE A 721 21.42 22.84 -14.04
C ILE A 721 21.76 21.62 -14.89
N LEU A 722 22.57 21.77 -15.94
CA LEU A 722 23.03 20.63 -16.75
C LEU A 722 23.97 19.70 -15.96
N GLY A 723 24.68 20.23 -14.97
CA GLY A 723 25.39 19.41 -13.97
C GLY A 723 24.45 18.51 -13.18
N VAL A 724 23.30 19.03 -12.75
CA VAL A 724 22.23 18.25 -12.09
C VAL A 724 21.64 17.21 -13.04
N PHE A 725 21.33 17.58 -14.29
CA PHE A 725 20.88 16.65 -15.33
C PHE A 725 21.83 15.45 -15.46
N ARG A 726 23.14 15.68 -15.53
CA ARG A 726 24.15 14.62 -15.62
C ARG A 726 24.09 13.67 -14.42
N LEU A 727 23.88 14.20 -13.22
CA LEU A 727 23.71 13.40 -12.00
C LEU A 727 22.46 12.52 -12.07
N LEU A 728 21.33 13.07 -12.52
CA LEU A 728 20.04 12.37 -12.59
C LEU A 728 20.04 11.27 -13.64
N ILE A 729 20.57 11.54 -14.85
CA ILE A 729 20.66 10.55 -15.94
C ILE A 729 21.55 9.35 -15.56
N ALA A 730 22.57 9.55 -14.72
CA ALA A 730 23.40 8.46 -14.23
C ALA A 730 22.63 7.47 -13.33
N SER A 731 21.53 7.90 -12.70
CA SER A 731 20.70 7.09 -11.81
C SER A 731 19.56 6.38 -12.56
N PRO A 732 19.47 5.03 -12.54
CA PRO A 732 18.35 4.31 -13.14
C PRO A 732 17.00 4.61 -12.47
N ILE A 733 17.02 5.13 -11.24
CA ILE A 733 15.81 5.49 -10.49
C ILE A 733 15.28 6.85 -10.98
N ASN A 734 16.18 7.81 -11.20
CA ASN A 734 15.82 9.23 -11.43
C ASN A 734 16.09 9.74 -12.85
N ASP A 735 16.48 8.88 -13.78
CA ASP A 735 16.77 9.25 -15.18
C ASP A 735 15.66 10.08 -15.86
N HIS A 736 14.38 9.72 -15.65
CA HIS A 736 13.22 10.48 -16.14
C HIS A 736 13.18 11.94 -15.67
N GLU A 737 13.57 12.23 -14.44
CA GLU A 737 13.66 13.59 -13.90
C GLU A 737 14.73 14.42 -14.64
N GLY A 738 15.81 13.78 -15.10
CA GLY A 738 16.77 14.42 -15.98
C GLY A 738 16.16 14.84 -17.32
N PHE A 739 15.30 14.00 -17.91
CA PHE A 739 14.60 14.35 -19.16
C PHE A 739 13.68 15.54 -18.99
N TYR A 740 12.93 15.63 -17.90
CA TYR A 740 12.08 16.78 -17.60
C TYR A 740 12.84 18.13 -17.58
N ILE A 741 14.11 18.14 -17.17
CA ILE A 741 14.96 19.34 -17.23
C ILE A 741 15.26 19.73 -18.68
N VAL A 742 15.78 18.79 -19.49
CA VAL A 742 16.21 19.08 -20.86
C VAL A 742 15.03 19.31 -21.82
N GLU A 743 13.89 18.65 -21.59
CA GLU A 743 12.64 18.93 -22.27
C GLU A 743 12.18 20.37 -22.01
N SER A 744 12.23 20.82 -20.75
CA SER A 744 11.86 22.19 -20.38
C SER A 744 12.78 23.24 -20.99
N ILE A 745 14.07 22.95 -21.19
CA ILE A 745 15.01 23.82 -21.92
C ILE A 745 14.55 23.99 -23.37
N VAL A 746 14.28 22.87 -24.05
CA VAL A 746 13.89 22.84 -25.48
C VAL A 746 12.53 23.48 -25.71
N GLU A 747 11.59 23.32 -24.77
CA GLU A 747 10.24 23.89 -24.87
C GLU A 747 10.20 25.40 -24.69
N ASN A 748 11.01 25.93 -23.76
CA ASN A 748 10.82 27.30 -23.26
C ASN A 748 11.91 28.28 -23.71
N LEU A 749 13.08 27.81 -24.18
CA LEU A 749 14.17 28.68 -24.61
C LEU A 749 14.31 28.73 -26.15
N PRO A 750 14.75 29.88 -26.72
CA PRO A 750 15.19 29.93 -28.11
C PRO A 750 16.45 29.09 -28.35
N PHE A 751 16.49 28.35 -29.46
CA PHE A 751 17.59 27.44 -29.79
C PHE A 751 19.00 28.05 -29.74
N ALA A 752 19.14 29.30 -30.18
CA ALA A 752 20.43 30.00 -30.18
C ALA A 752 21.09 30.08 -28.79
N LEU A 753 20.30 30.02 -27.71
CA LEU A 753 20.80 30.12 -26.34
C LEU A 753 21.34 28.80 -25.79
N TYR A 754 20.97 27.66 -26.38
CA TYR A 754 21.40 26.33 -25.91
C TYR A 754 22.02 25.43 -26.98
N GLU A 755 22.22 25.92 -28.21
CA GLU A 755 22.84 25.17 -29.31
C GLU A 755 24.17 24.52 -28.91
N ASN A 756 25.02 25.24 -28.16
CA ASN A 756 26.33 24.75 -27.72
C ASN A 756 26.24 23.59 -26.71
N TYR A 757 25.11 23.44 -26.01
CA TYR A 757 24.91 22.40 -25.00
C TYR A 757 24.26 21.12 -25.55
N MET A 758 23.64 21.17 -26.74
CA MET A 758 22.93 20.02 -27.32
C MET A 758 23.84 18.82 -27.57
N LYS A 759 25.05 19.05 -28.08
CA LYS A 759 26.01 17.95 -28.30
C LYS A 759 26.38 17.25 -26.97
N PRO A 760 26.83 17.96 -25.91
CA PRO A 760 27.05 17.37 -24.59
C PRO A 760 25.85 16.63 -24.00
N ILE A 761 24.63 17.17 -24.15
CA ILE A 761 23.40 16.52 -23.66
C ILE A 761 23.21 15.14 -24.30
N PHE A 762 23.34 15.05 -25.63
CA PHE A 762 23.23 13.78 -26.34
C PHE A 762 24.36 12.81 -25.99
N GLU A 763 25.60 13.29 -25.83
CA GLU A 763 26.73 12.45 -25.42
C GLU A 763 26.47 11.79 -24.07
N ILE A 764 25.96 12.53 -23.07
CA ILE A 764 25.63 12.00 -21.74
C ILE A 764 24.55 10.92 -21.81
N ILE A 765 23.46 11.18 -22.55
CA ILE A 765 22.35 10.21 -22.68
C ILE A 765 22.84 8.93 -23.38
N LEU A 766 23.58 9.08 -24.48
CA LEU A 766 24.07 7.95 -25.26
C LEU A 766 25.14 7.14 -24.52
N GLU A 767 25.98 7.80 -23.72
CA GLU A 767 26.91 7.11 -22.81
C GLU A 767 26.13 6.23 -21.81
N ARG A 768 25.05 6.76 -21.23
CA ARG A 768 24.19 6.02 -20.31
C ARG A 768 23.50 4.83 -21.00
N VAL A 769 22.91 5.06 -22.18
CA VAL A 769 22.30 3.99 -23.00
C VAL A 769 23.30 2.89 -23.35
N SER A 770 24.55 3.26 -23.64
CA SER A 770 25.60 2.28 -23.99
C SER A 770 26.08 1.46 -22.80
N LYS A 771 26.19 2.06 -21.61
CA LYS A 771 26.72 1.39 -20.40
C LYS A 771 25.66 0.58 -19.66
N HIS A 772 24.48 1.14 -19.41
CA HIS A 772 23.37 0.44 -18.76
C HIS A 772 22.01 0.96 -19.26
N LYS A 773 21.52 0.36 -20.34
CA LYS A 773 20.18 0.63 -20.88
C LYS A 773 19.08 0.14 -19.93
N THR A 774 18.03 0.94 -19.77
CA THR A 774 16.76 0.55 -19.16
C THR A 774 15.63 0.88 -20.14
N GLU A 775 14.51 0.17 -20.08
CA GLU A 775 13.38 0.46 -20.98
C GLU A 775 12.83 1.87 -20.75
N LYS A 776 12.70 2.29 -19.49
CA LYS A 776 12.29 3.65 -19.10
C LYS A 776 13.18 4.72 -19.73
N LEU A 777 14.51 4.57 -19.63
CA LEU A 777 15.48 5.49 -20.23
C LEU A 777 15.29 5.62 -21.75
N LEU A 778 15.09 4.49 -22.45
CA LEU A 778 14.88 4.51 -23.90
C LEU A 778 13.57 5.22 -24.26
N ARG A 779 12.47 4.98 -23.52
CA ARG A 779 11.19 5.66 -23.73
C ARG A 779 11.32 7.17 -23.54
N CYS A 780 11.89 7.63 -22.43
CA CYS A 780 12.11 9.06 -22.20
C CYS A 780 13.02 9.68 -23.28
N PHE A 781 14.06 8.95 -23.71
CA PHE A 781 14.96 9.45 -24.75
C PHE A 781 14.27 9.64 -26.11
N ILE A 782 13.41 8.72 -26.55
CA ILE A 782 12.70 8.88 -27.83
C ILE A 782 11.64 9.97 -27.77
N ILE A 783 11.00 10.19 -26.61
CA ILE A 783 10.06 11.30 -26.39
C ILE A 783 10.81 12.64 -26.47
N PHE A 784 11.91 12.79 -25.73
CA PHE A 784 12.77 13.98 -25.80
C PHE A 784 13.27 14.23 -27.22
N LEU A 785 13.71 13.18 -27.93
CA LEU A 785 14.17 13.30 -29.31
C LEU A 785 13.04 13.72 -30.26
N GLY A 786 11.82 13.23 -30.04
CA GLY A 786 10.63 13.67 -30.78
C GLY A 786 10.32 15.15 -30.59
N LEU A 787 10.41 15.64 -29.35
CA LEU A 787 10.27 17.06 -29.02
C LEU A 787 11.35 17.91 -29.70
N VAL A 788 12.61 17.45 -29.69
CA VAL A 788 13.74 18.12 -30.36
C VAL A 788 13.52 18.21 -31.87
N ILE A 789 13.09 17.12 -32.52
CA ILE A 789 12.78 17.11 -33.96
C ILE A 789 11.69 18.13 -34.28
N HIS A 790 10.65 18.18 -33.44
CA HIS A 790 9.55 19.11 -33.63
C HIS A 790 9.98 20.58 -33.50
N LYS A 791 10.80 20.93 -32.50
CA LYS A 791 11.24 22.33 -32.28
C LYS A 791 12.40 22.78 -33.17
N LEU A 792 13.35 21.89 -33.52
CA LEU A 792 14.58 22.25 -34.23
C LEU A 792 14.62 21.82 -35.70
N SER A 793 13.63 21.06 -36.16
CA SER A 793 13.61 20.28 -37.41
C SER A 793 14.50 19.03 -37.40
N ILE A 794 14.13 18.09 -38.26
CA ILE A 794 14.85 16.84 -38.50
C ILE A 794 16.29 17.07 -39.01
N GLN A 795 16.49 17.97 -39.98
CA GLN A 795 17.79 18.22 -40.58
C GLN A 795 18.80 18.70 -39.52
N LYS A 796 18.41 19.69 -38.71
CA LYS A 796 19.28 20.22 -37.65
C LYS A 796 19.55 19.20 -36.55
N THR A 797 18.59 18.33 -36.26
CA THR A 797 18.75 17.21 -35.31
C THR A 797 19.79 16.21 -35.81
N ILE A 798 19.72 15.83 -37.09
CA ILE A 798 20.69 14.94 -37.75
C ILE A 798 22.08 15.56 -37.75
N GLU A 799 22.20 16.83 -38.13
CA GLU A 799 23.47 17.57 -38.10
C GLU A 799 24.08 17.57 -36.69
N THR A 800 23.26 17.78 -35.66
CA THR A 800 23.73 17.84 -34.26
C THR A 800 24.20 16.49 -33.74
N ILE A 801 23.50 15.40 -34.07
CA ILE A 801 23.88 14.03 -33.67
C ILE A 801 25.12 13.56 -34.44
N ASN A 802 25.23 13.89 -35.73
CA ASN A 802 26.38 13.52 -36.55
C ASN A 802 27.68 14.25 -36.14
N LYS A 803 27.60 15.40 -35.43
CA LYS A 803 28.76 16.06 -34.79
C LYS A 803 29.39 15.23 -33.65
N ILE A 804 28.69 14.22 -33.12
CA ILE A 804 29.22 13.27 -32.13
C ILE A 804 29.99 12.16 -32.85
N ARG A 805 29.30 11.48 -33.77
CA ARG A 805 29.87 10.43 -34.63
C ARG A 805 29.08 10.34 -35.92
N VAL A 806 29.78 10.31 -37.06
CA VAL A 806 29.16 10.11 -38.38
C VAL A 806 28.39 8.77 -38.41
N GLY A 807 27.15 8.79 -38.89
CA GLY A 807 26.30 7.60 -38.99
C GLY A 807 25.56 7.20 -37.70
N LEU A 808 25.79 7.92 -36.59
CA LEU A 808 25.14 7.66 -35.30
C LEU A 808 23.62 7.83 -35.35
N TRP A 809 23.12 8.73 -36.18
CA TRP A 809 21.68 8.91 -36.37
C TRP A 809 20.99 7.62 -36.84
N ALA A 810 21.55 6.94 -37.83
CA ALA A 810 21.01 5.67 -38.32
C ALA A 810 21.01 4.58 -37.24
N ASP A 811 22.08 4.52 -36.43
CA ASP A 811 22.16 3.61 -35.29
C ASP A 811 21.07 3.89 -34.23
N ILE A 812 20.81 5.16 -33.91
CA ILE A 812 19.77 5.55 -32.94
C ILE A 812 18.40 5.12 -33.42
N ILE A 813 18.08 5.32 -34.71
CA ILE A 813 16.80 4.90 -35.26
C ILE A 813 16.64 3.38 -35.20
N ALA A 814 17.64 2.63 -35.70
CA ALA A 814 17.60 1.18 -35.77
C ALA A 814 17.56 0.51 -34.38
N LYS A 815 18.41 0.97 -33.45
CA LYS A 815 18.66 0.27 -32.18
C LYS A 815 17.86 0.83 -31.00
N VAL A 816 17.34 2.05 -31.10
CA VAL A 816 16.62 2.71 -30.00
C VAL A 816 15.19 3.05 -30.40
N TRP A 817 14.99 3.85 -31.46
CA TRP A 817 13.66 4.36 -31.83
C TRP A 817 12.69 3.23 -32.19
N ILE A 818 13.07 2.38 -33.16
CA ILE A 818 12.20 1.33 -33.69
C ILE A 818 11.86 0.28 -32.61
N VAL A 819 12.83 -0.07 -31.76
CA VAL A 819 12.68 -1.10 -30.71
C VAL A 819 11.83 -0.63 -29.52
N THR A 820 11.59 0.68 -29.41
CA THR A 820 10.95 1.29 -28.24
C THR A 820 9.62 1.97 -28.55
N SER A 821 9.35 2.32 -29.81
CA SER A 821 8.18 3.12 -30.21
C SER A 821 6.84 2.48 -29.85
N ASP A 822 6.74 1.15 -29.92
CA ASP A 822 5.57 0.35 -29.56
C ASP A 822 5.35 0.22 -28.04
N LYS A 823 6.35 0.57 -27.23
CA LYS A 823 6.31 0.48 -25.76
C LYS A 823 5.91 1.78 -25.08
N VAL A 824 5.69 2.85 -25.85
CA VAL A 824 5.31 4.16 -25.31
C VAL A 824 3.81 4.21 -25.04
N THR A 825 3.49 4.53 -23.79
CA THR A 825 2.14 4.72 -23.29
C THR A 825 1.90 6.19 -22.97
N GLY A 826 0.63 6.62 -22.97
CA GLY A 826 0.26 8.02 -22.69
C GLY A 826 -0.19 8.80 -23.94
N LYS A 827 -1.18 9.68 -23.76
CA LYS A 827 -1.83 10.41 -24.88
C LYS A 827 -0.91 11.48 -25.47
N ILE A 828 -0.20 12.23 -24.62
CA ILE A 828 0.69 13.32 -25.04
C ILE A 828 1.96 12.74 -25.67
N GLU A 829 2.54 11.70 -25.06
CA GLU A 829 3.75 11.04 -25.50
C GLU A 829 3.56 10.39 -26.88
N LYS A 830 2.44 9.67 -27.08
CA LYS A 830 2.08 9.11 -28.39
C LYS A 830 1.90 10.20 -29.44
N LYS A 831 1.30 11.33 -29.07
CA LYS A 831 1.13 12.49 -29.96
C LYS A 831 2.48 13.07 -30.39
N ILE A 832 3.40 13.31 -29.44
CA ILE A 832 4.77 13.81 -29.72
C ILE A 832 5.48 12.87 -30.70
N LEU A 833 5.46 11.57 -30.42
CA LEU A 833 6.11 10.58 -31.29
C LEU A 833 5.50 10.54 -32.69
N SER A 834 4.17 10.61 -32.80
CA SER A 834 3.50 10.58 -34.10
C SER A 834 3.82 11.81 -34.95
N VAL A 835 3.86 12.99 -34.32
CA VAL A 835 4.26 14.24 -35.00
C VAL A 835 5.71 14.16 -35.45
N ALA A 836 6.62 13.68 -34.60
CA ALA A 836 8.03 13.52 -34.93
C ALA A 836 8.23 12.51 -36.07
N MET A 837 7.60 11.34 -36.02
CA MET A 837 7.65 10.33 -37.08
C MET A 837 7.09 10.88 -38.41
N THR A 838 6.02 11.68 -38.37
CA THR A 838 5.48 12.36 -39.55
C THR A 838 6.54 13.29 -40.17
N GLN A 839 7.20 14.12 -39.36
CA GLN A 839 8.26 15.03 -39.83
C GLN A 839 9.48 14.26 -40.37
N MET A 840 9.84 13.12 -39.76
CA MET A 840 10.90 12.24 -40.25
C MET A 840 10.53 11.64 -41.61
N LEU A 841 9.30 11.14 -41.77
CA LEU A 841 8.84 10.54 -43.03
C LEU A 841 8.76 11.57 -44.17
N CYS A 842 8.46 12.82 -43.85
CA CYS A 842 8.43 13.94 -44.80
C CYS A 842 9.79 14.55 -45.11
N SER A 843 10.87 14.10 -44.46
CA SER A 843 12.23 14.61 -44.70
C SER A 843 12.88 13.99 -45.93
N SER A 844 13.39 14.84 -46.84
CA SER A 844 14.14 14.41 -48.02
C SER A 844 15.37 13.57 -47.69
N GLU A 845 16.06 13.88 -46.60
CA GLU A 845 17.24 13.17 -46.13
C GLU A 845 16.91 11.73 -45.68
N MET A 846 15.73 11.50 -45.10
CA MET A 846 15.34 10.19 -44.57
C MET A 846 15.03 9.19 -45.69
N TYR A 847 14.24 9.55 -46.71
CA TYR A 847 13.92 8.63 -47.81
C TYR A 847 14.99 8.55 -48.91
N THR A 848 15.99 9.43 -48.92
CA THR A 848 17.11 9.37 -49.87
C THR A 848 18.36 8.72 -49.29
N SER A 849 18.71 9.00 -48.02
CA SER A 849 19.95 8.53 -47.40
C SER A 849 19.79 7.33 -46.45
N ILE A 850 18.59 7.09 -45.89
CA ILE A 850 18.35 6.02 -44.90
C ILE A 850 17.05 5.27 -45.19
N GLN A 851 16.98 4.68 -46.39
CA GLN A 851 15.78 4.03 -46.94
C GLN A 851 15.17 2.95 -46.04
N ASP A 852 15.99 2.09 -45.42
CA ASP A 852 15.50 1.00 -44.59
C ASP A 852 14.89 1.52 -43.27
N ALA A 853 15.50 2.55 -42.67
CA ALA A 853 14.95 3.20 -41.49
C ALA A 853 13.62 3.92 -41.78
N TRP A 854 13.48 4.52 -42.96
CA TRP A 854 12.25 5.15 -43.40
C TRP A 854 11.08 4.15 -43.46
N VAL A 855 11.34 2.94 -43.98
CA VAL A 855 10.35 1.85 -44.03
C VAL A 855 9.90 1.41 -42.64
N HIS A 856 10.84 1.22 -41.71
CA HIS A 856 10.51 0.79 -40.34
C HIS A 856 9.80 1.88 -39.52
N ILE A 857 10.14 3.16 -39.72
CA ILE A 857 9.41 4.28 -39.09
C ILE A 857 7.97 4.32 -39.61
N LEU A 858 7.74 4.06 -40.90
CA LEU A 858 6.40 3.99 -41.46
C LEU A 858 5.57 2.85 -40.83
N ASP A 859 6.20 1.69 -40.55
CA ASP A 859 5.55 0.58 -39.84
C ASP A 859 5.19 0.95 -38.39
N CYS A 860 6.10 1.62 -37.66
CA CYS A 860 5.85 2.10 -36.30
C CYS A 860 4.70 3.12 -36.27
N GLN A 861 4.72 4.08 -37.20
CA GLN A 861 3.66 5.08 -37.35
C GLN A 861 2.32 4.44 -37.70
N TYR A 862 2.31 3.40 -38.55
CA TYR A 862 1.10 2.65 -38.87
C TYR A 862 0.50 1.95 -37.64
N LYS A 863 1.33 1.27 -36.84
CA LYS A 863 0.88 0.61 -35.61
C LYS A 863 0.25 1.62 -34.65
N LEU A 864 0.95 2.73 -34.38
CA LEU A 864 0.47 3.78 -33.47
C LEU A 864 -0.86 4.42 -33.94
N LEU A 865 -1.04 4.63 -35.26
CA LEU A 865 -2.27 5.22 -35.80
C LEU A 865 -3.49 4.28 -35.76
N ASN A 866 -3.26 2.96 -35.82
CA ASN A 866 -4.29 1.92 -35.92
C ASN A 866 -4.49 1.09 -34.64
N GLU A 867 -3.77 1.38 -33.56
CA GLU A 867 -4.21 0.97 -32.24
C GLU A 867 -5.64 1.51 -32.05
N GLU A 868 -6.64 0.61 -32.06
CA GLU A 868 -7.96 0.94 -31.53
C GLU A 868 -7.71 1.48 -30.12
N GLU A 869 -8.41 2.56 -29.74
CA GLU A 869 -8.44 2.99 -28.35
C GLU A 869 -9.05 1.82 -27.56
N ALA A 870 -8.21 0.88 -27.13
CA ALA A 870 -8.62 -0.23 -26.31
C ALA A 870 -9.31 0.39 -25.11
N GLY A 871 -10.61 0.13 -25.02
CA GLY A 871 -11.43 0.55 -23.89
C GLY A 871 -10.81 0.02 -22.61
N GLY A 872 -10.03 0.88 -21.96
CA GLY A 872 -9.30 0.61 -20.76
C GLY A 872 -9.06 1.96 -20.11
N ALA A 873 -9.83 2.23 -19.05
CA ALA A 873 -9.71 3.41 -18.25
C ALA A 873 -8.28 3.57 -17.72
N SER A 874 -7.51 4.44 -18.38
CA SER A 874 -6.56 5.31 -17.71
C SER A 874 -6.64 6.65 -18.43
N ASN A 875 -7.77 7.32 -18.23
CA ASN A 875 -7.72 8.77 -18.19
C ASN A 875 -6.59 9.11 -17.21
N GLY A 876 -5.57 9.82 -17.68
CA GLY A 876 -4.78 10.65 -16.79
C GLY A 876 -5.78 11.37 -15.87
N GLU A 877 -5.63 11.14 -14.58
CA GLU A 877 -6.60 11.45 -13.54
C GLU A 877 -6.78 12.96 -13.41
N ALA A 878 -7.55 13.52 -14.33
CA ALA A 878 -8.15 14.82 -14.26
C ALA A 878 -9.66 14.59 -14.38
N GLY A 879 -10.29 14.16 -13.27
CA GLY A 879 -11.76 14.14 -13.23
C GLY A 879 -12.43 13.25 -12.18
N VAL A 880 -11.77 12.22 -11.63
CA VAL A 880 -12.31 11.41 -10.51
C VAL A 880 -11.17 10.97 -9.58
N ALA A 881 -10.31 11.89 -9.18
CA ALA A 881 -9.60 11.72 -7.92
C ALA A 881 -10.61 12.07 -6.83
N ASN A 882 -10.82 11.21 -5.82
CA ASN A 882 -11.06 11.66 -4.44
C ASN A 882 -11.25 10.58 -3.37
N GLU A 883 -11.27 9.27 -3.65
CA GLU A 883 -11.39 8.28 -2.56
C GLU A 883 -10.26 7.24 -2.56
N ASP A 884 -10.04 6.47 -3.64
CA ASP A 884 -9.11 5.33 -3.61
C ASP A 884 -7.61 5.68 -3.53
N GLN A 885 -7.20 6.89 -3.89
CA GLN A 885 -5.79 7.31 -3.85
C GLN A 885 -5.39 8.02 -2.55
N GLN A 886 -6.36 8.40 -1.72
CA GLN A 886 -6.11 9.10 -0.46
C GLN A 886 -5.79 8.12 0.68
N GLU A 887 -6.23 6.86 0.55
CA GLU A 887 -5.94 5.75 1.48
C GLU A 887 -4.54 5.13 1.25
N ALA A 888 -3.93 5.34 0.08
CA ALA A 888 -2.61 4.80 -0.25
C ALA A 888 -1.45 5.43 0.56
N ILE A 889 -1.69 6.53 1.28
CA ILE A 889 -0.69 7.20 2.14
C ILE A 889 -0.63 6.55 3.53
N GLU A 890 -1.69 5.85 3.96
CA GLU A 890 -1.84 5.32 5.33
C GLU A 890 -1.06 4.00 5.57
N SER A 891 -0.51 3.36 4.52
CA SER A 891 0.08 2.00 4.59
C SER A 891 1.61 1.92 4.78
N ALA A 892 2.32 3.05 4.94
CA ALA A 892 3.78 3.04 5.08
C ALA A 892 4.22 3.06 6.56
N GLU A 893 4.00 1.96 7.28
CA GLU A 893 4.72 1.71 8.54
C GLU A 893 6.17 1.30 8.24
N GLY A 894 7.07 2.28 8.31
CA GLY A 894 8.50 2.07 8.12
C GLY A 894 9.17 3.31 7.55
N TYR A 895 9.84 4.07 8.42
CA TYR A 895 10.50 5.33 8.11
C TYR A 895 11.51 5.18 6.95
N VAL A 896 11.10 5.66 5.77
CA VAL A 896 11.98 6.20 4.73
C VAL A 896 11.35 7.52 4.30
N PRO A 897 12.10 8.64 4.24
CA PRO A 897 11.62 9.87 3.64
C PRO A 897 11.34 9.63 2.15
N SER A 898 10.14 9.16 1.83
CA SER A 898 9.64 9.01 0.46
C SER A 898 9.04 10.35 0.02
N PHE A 899 9.15 10.66 -1.27
CA PHE A 899 8.54 11.87 -1.83
C PHE A 899 7.01 11.81 -1.69
N ALA A 900 6.45 12.77 -0.94
CA ALA A 900 5.01 12.97 -0.85
C ALA A 900 4.59 14.19 -1.67
N GLN A 901 3.95 13.95 -2.81
CA GLN A 901 3.47 15.00 -3.71
C GLN A 901 2.22 15.69 -3.16
N LEU A 902 2.20 17.03 -3.18
CA LEU A 902 1.01 17.83 -2.92
C LEU A 902 0.02 17.68 -4.08
N GLN A 903 -1.01 16.89 -3.86
CA GLN A 903 -2.01 16.44 -4.82
C GLN A 903 -2.80 17.59 -5.40
N PHE A 904 -3.20 18.56 -4.58
CA PHE A 904 -4.08 19.65 -5.03
C PHE A 904 -3.35 20.74 -5.83
N THR A 905 -2.02 20.67 -5.81
CA THR A 905 -1.12 21.60 -6.50
C THR A 905 -0.26 20.91 -7.54
N LYS A 906 -0.63 19.68 -7.94
CA LYS A 906 -0.03 19.00 -9.09
C LYS A 906 0.00 19.92 -10.31
N LYS A 907 1.15 19.94 -10.99
CA LYS A 907 1.34 20.66 -12.25
C LYS A 907 0.41 20.04 -13.30
N PRO A 908 -0.38 20.84 -14.05
CA PRO A 908 -1.16 20.30 -15.15
C PRO A 908 -0.23 19.87 -16.28
N ASP A 909 -0.50 18.72 -16.87
CA ASP A 909 0.22 18.24 -18.05
C ASP A 909 0.05 19.26 -19.18
N THR A 910 1.17 19.74 -19.71
CA THR A 910 1.19 20.71 -20.81
C THR A 910 1.56 19.96 -22.07
N ASP A 911 0.70 20.03 -23.09
CA ASP A 911 0.99 19.45 -24.40
C ASP A 911 1.97 20.35 -25.17
N PRO A 912 3.21 19.90 -25.44
CA PRO A 912 4.23 20.73 -26.09
C PRO A 912 3.99 20.91 -27.60
N VAL A 913 3.01 20.19 -28.17
CA VAL A 913 2.56 20.24 -29.56
C VAL A 913 1.06 20.59 -29.65
N ALA A 914 0.58 21.45 -28.74
CA ALA A 914 -0.82 21.86 -28.64
C ALA A 914 -1.39 22.46 -29.93
N GLU A 915 -0.56 23.08 -30.77
CA GLU A 915 -0.94 23.60 -32.09
C GLU A 915 -1.47 22.53 -33.06
N ILE A 916 -1.16 21.26 -32.84
CA ILE A 916 -1.64 20.14 -33.65
C ILE A 916 -2.79 19.49 -32.89
N SER A 917 -4.05 19.74 -33.25
CA SER A 917 -5.18 19.16 -32.51
C SER A 917 -5.32 17.64 -32.65
N ASP A 918 -5.08 17.11 -33.85
CA ASP A 918 -5.17 15.67 -34.16
C ASP A 918 -3.95 15.23 -34.98
N TYR A 919 -3.16 14.33 -34.40
CA TYR A 919 -1.95 13.78 -35.04
C TYR A 919 -2.28 12.87 -36.23
N LYS A 920 -3.48 12.28 -36.30
CA LYS A 920 -3.92 11.47 -37.44
C LYS A 920 -4.16 12.35 -38.67
N THR A 921 -4.90 13.44 -38.49
CA THR A 921 -5.11 14.45 -39.52
C THR A 921 -3.79 15.11 -39.96
N TYR A 922 -2.92 15.44 -39.00
CA TYR A 922 -1.60 16.02 -39.29
C TYR A 922 -0.74 15.11 -40.17
N PHE A 923 -0.69 13.82 -39.86
CA PHE A 923 0.01 12.82 -40.68
C PHE A 923 -0.54 12.78 -42.11
N ALA A 924 -1.87 12.70 -42.28
CA ALA A 924 -2.50 12.62 -43.59
C ALA A 924 -2.22 13.88 -44.46
N GLN A 925 -2.28 15.07 -43.85
CA GLN A 925 -2.07 16.34 -44.56
C GLN A 925 -0.62 16.52 -45.05
N HIS A 926 0.38 16.05 -44.29
CA HIS A 926 1.79 16.26 -44.62
C HIS A 926 2.38 15.15 -45.53
N VAL A 927 1.87 13.92 -45.41
CA VAL A 927 2.35 12.80 -46.23
C VAL A 927 1.70 12.78 -47.63
N LYS A 928 0.47 13.29 -47.77
CA LYS A 928 -0.25 13.33 -49.07
C LYS A 928 0.51 14.09 -50.17
N PRO A 929 1.00 15.34 -49.95
CA PRO A 929 1.77 16.07 -50.95
C PRO A 929 3.09 15.39 -51.30
N LEU A 930 3.79 14.83 -50.30
CA LEU A 930 5.04 14.10 -50.50
C LEU A 930 4.84 12.89 -51.42
N TYR A 931 3.80 12.09 -51.15
CA TYR A 931 3.46 10.93 -51.98
C TYR A 931 3.12 11.33 -53.42
N GLN A 932 2.43 12.45 -53.62
CA GLN A 932 2.11 12.95 -54.96
C GLN A 932 3.36 13.39 -55.73
N GLN A 933 4.33 14.01 -55.06
CA GLN A 933 5.56 14.51 -55.68
C GLN A 933 6.61 13.42 -55.94
N HIS A 934 6.70 12.39 -55.09
CA HIS A 934 7.74 11.36 -55.15
C HIS A 934 7.20 9.92 -55.28
N SER A 935 6.03 9.77 -55.90
CA SER A 935 5.28 8.50 -55.99
C SER A 935 6.10 7.31 -56.49
N ALA A 936 6.95 7.47 -57.51
CA ALA A 936 7.77 6.38 -58.05
C ALA A 936 8.77 5.82 -57.02
N GLN A 937 9.41 6.72 -56.25
CA GLN A 937 10.46 6.38 -55.29
C GLN A 937 9.86 5.82 -53.99
N ILE A 938 8.75 6.41 -53.54
CA ILE A 938 8.01 5.92 -52.36
C ILE A 938 7.38 4.55 -52.64
N ASN A 939 6.85 4.31 -53.84
CA ASN A 939 6.32 2.99 -54.20
C ASN A 939 7.38 1.88 -54.21
N GLN A 940 8.63 2.18 -54.56
CA GLN A 940 9.75 1.22 -54.44
C GLN A 940 10.07 0.89 -52.97
N LEU A 941 10.04 1.88 -52.08
CA LEU A 941 10.24 1.68 -50.64
C LEU A 941 9.08 0.90 -49.99
N LEU A 942 7.84 1.15 -50.42
CA LEU A 942 6.66 0.41 -49.98
C LEU A 942 6.71 -1.06 -50.43
N GLN A 943 7.22 -1.34 -51.62
CA GLN A 943 7.43 -2.73 -52.08
C GLN A 943 8.50 -3.46 -51.26
N LYS A 944 9.59 -2.79 -50.86
CA LYS A 944 10.57 -3.37 -49.91
C LYS A 944 9.92 -3.75 -48.57
N CYS A 945 9.08 -2.87 -48.02
CA CYS A 945 8.33 -3.13 -46.78
C CYS A 945 7.45 -4.39 -46.85
N GLN A 946 6.84 -4.66 -48.02
CA GLN A 946 6.00 -5.84 -48.22
C GLN A 946 6.80 -7.14 -48.35
N ASN A 947 8.02 -7.07 -48.88
CA ASN A 947 8.87 -8.25 -49.08
C ASN A 947 9.57 -8.69 -47.78
N ASP A 948 10.05 -7.76 -46.94
CA ASP A 948 10.73 -8.11 -45.68
C ASP A 948 9.80 -8.82 -44.67
N LYS A 949 8.48 -8.58 -44.74
CA LYS A 949 7.48 -9.27 -43.90
C LYS A 949 7.08 -10.67 -44.38
N GLN A 950 7.37 -11.04 -45.64
CA GLN A 950 7.15 -12.41 -46.13
C GLN A 950 8.28 -13.37 -45.74
N THR A 951 9.45 -12.85 -45.35
CA THR A 951 10.60 -13.64 -44.88
C THR A 951 10.56 -14.00 -43.39
N ASP A 952 9.80 -13.27 -42.55
CA ASP A 952 9.66 -13.53 -41.10
C ASP A 952 8.51 -14.50 -40.73
N THR A 953 7.69 -14.93 -41.70
CA THR A 953 6.50 -15.79 -41.45
C THR A 953 6.80 -17.30 -41.36
N THR A 954 7.78 -17.72 -40.54
CA THR A 954 7.92 -19.14 -40.13
C THR A 954 7.63 -19.43 -38.66
N THR A 955 7.15 -18.46 -37.88
CA THR A 955 6.57 -18.74 -36.56
C THR A 955 5.19 -18.09 -36.40
N THR A 956 4.27 -18.91 -35.89
CA THR A 956 2.81 -18.72 -35.82
C THR A 956 2.36 -17.51 -35.00
N THR A 957 1.66 -16.57 -35.63
CA THR A 957 0.41 -15.93 -35.16
C THR A 957 -0.11 -14.98 -36.25
N THR A 958 -1.44 -14.85 -36.33
CA THR A 958 -2.18 -14.06 -37.32
C THR A 958 -1.78 -12.58 -37.33
N THR A 959 -0.99 -12.16 -38.33
CA THR A 959 -0.71 -10.75 -38.62
C THR A 959 -1.41 -10.30 -39.89
N THR A 960 -2.25 -9.27 -39.76
CA THR A 960 -2.88 -8.50 -40.83
C THR A 960 -1.87 -8.04 -41.89
N THR A 961 -2.15 -8.39 -43.13
CA THR A 961 -1.47 -7.91 -44.34
C THR A 961 -1.60 -6.39 -44.46
N ILE A 962 -0.54 -5.68 -44.89
CA ILE A 962 -0.63 -4.27 -45.31
C ILE A 962 -1.10 -4.26 -46.77
N PRO A 963 -2.36 -3.92 -47.09
CA PRO A 963 -2.78 -3.85 -48.49
C PRO A 963 -2.11 -2.66 -49.21
N PRO A 964 -1.77 -2.81 -50.51
CA PRO A 964 -1.11 -1.79 -51.36
C PRO A 964 -1.93 -0.50 -51.58
N ASN A 965 -3.03 -0.31 -50.86
CA ASN A 965 -3.94 0.82 -50.98
C ASN A 965 -3.97 1.74 -49.75
N LEU A 966 -3.18 1.57 -48.70
CA LEU A 966 -3.34 2.32 -47.45
C LEU A 966 -2.91 3.80 -47.50
N LEU A 967 -1.81 4.13 -48.19
CA LEU A 967 -1.50 5.53 -48.50
C LEU A 967 -2.59 6.13 -49.39
N LYS A 968 -3.15 5.37 -50.34
CA LYS A 968 -4.28 5.80 -51.16
C LYS A 968 -5.58 6.01 -50.35
N LYS A 969 -5.87 5.13 -49.38
CA LYS A 969 -7.12 5.06 -48.58
C LYS A 969 -7.13 6.05 -47.40
N ASN A 970 -6.00 6.28 -46.74
CA ASN A 970 -5.87 7.30 -45.67
C ASN A 970 -5.72 8.73 -46.23
N ILE A 971 -5.32 8.86 -47.50
CA ILE A 971 -5.38 10.11 -48.28
C ILE A 971 -6.82 10.45 -48.74
N THR A 972 -7.71 9.45 -48.81
CA THR A 972 -9.11 9.60 -49.26
C THR A 972 -10.15 9.56 -48.12
N ASN A 973 -9.89 8.92 -46.98
CA ASN A 973 -10.88 8.76 -45.90
C ASN A 973 -11.08 9.99 -44.98
N TYR A 974 -10.26 11.04 -45.10
CA TYR A 974 -10.53 12.35 -44.51
C TYR A 974 -11.01 13.31 -45.61
N GLU A 975 -12.15 12.99 -46.22
CA GLU A 975 -13.03 14.02 -46.76
C GLU A 975 -13.55 14.83 -45.57
N ILE A 976 -12.88 15.94 -45.29
CA ILE A 976 -13.60 17.09 -44.72
C ILE A 976 -14.58 17.49 -45.80
N ASN A 977 -15.85 17.24 -45.52
CA ASN A 977 -16.98 17.64 -46.31
C ASN A 977 -16.95 19.17 -46.48
N PHE A 978 -16.51 19.64 -47.64
CA PHE A 978 -17.10 20.79 -48.30
C PHE A 978 -17.16 20.45 -49.79
N SER A 979 -18.33 19.89 -50.14
CA SER A 979 -18.84 19.52 -51.48
C SER A 979 -18.08 18.44 -52.25
#